data_AF-A0ABD5ZIV8-F1
#
_entry.id   AF-A0ABD5ZIV8-F1
#
_cell.length_a   1.000
_cell.length_b   1.000
_cell.length_c   1.000
_cell.angle_alpha   90.00
_cell.angle_beta   90.00
_cell.angle_gamma   90.00
#
_symmetry.space_group_name_H-M   'P 1'
#
loop_
_entity.id
_entity.type
_entity.pdbx_description
1 polymer ?
#
loop_
_entity_poly.entity_id
_entity_poly.type
_entity_poly.pdbx_seq_one_letter_code
_entity_poly.pdbx_strand_id
1 'polypeptide(L)'
;MTDERINVLLIDDDEQWAQYMASELEDKDPVFSVKVALNANEAVLALANDRSIECVVTDFRMPEIDGIQVLEHLQGLHANLPIILTTGDGNEEIAAQAINAGVTDYIRKDPRIDQAPIFVNRIRQAVERAKLRTEVQESEHRYRTVVEHTRDAIVVLQNDELAFANDQFHELCDCNIDLAFSNQISSFVHEGDHKLLNNFLAEIRSGDDPGLREICFVRPTGEFRHCEILGDGITFENEPAILLSIRDVTIRRSRERTLKREREFNQAVLKQLVNVQTRDELELGITDVLSSYGYDFVWIGAVDERGVHTHTAVGGNEYVRRLEDNDIGSDHGGDPILWSARTSDSQFVPDFEELMPTKSRNSILESGFRAGFALPLQHEDISYGTIAVYHDELNQIDEAERLLLSEIAETVSFAIHHVETRLTLTSAAGIVVKVQLESDAYYLPDLLSERADHPNVEVTVRGTHIVDGDTQVQYLSCSTDRPEAFTDALDGHPSVRTWKVIDSGEPVSYQVTVKDETPEAHLGSVGALVRSTTVTPDHATITFELSSREYLQPVIDRLNDHYASVTVPSVVEKVRDQTRNRSVQVDIDVLTTKQLVALEAAYHQGYFDRPRRNSAIDIAKSLGITHTTYLQHLRVAQEKMFRQIFAGLDESANSRNR
;
A
#
# COMPACT_ATOMS: atom_id res chain seq x y z
N MET A 1 -4.80 -24.41 -56.62
CA MET A 1 -3.75 -24.21 -57.63
C MET A 1 -3.81 -22.74 -57.97
N THR A 2 -3.00 -21.95 -57.27
CA THR A 2 -2.88 -20.51 -57.53
C THR A 2 -2.23 -20.32 -58.89
N ASP A 3 -2.84 -19.45 -59.68
CA ASP A 3 -2.52 -19.07 -61.06
C ASP A 3 -1.28 -18.16 -61.05
N GLU A 4 -0.16 -18.66 -60.54
CA GLU A 4 1.06 -17.87 -60.34
C GLU A 4 1.87 -17.89 -61.64
N ARG A 5 1.74 -16.81 -62.42
CA ARG A 5 2.55 -16.59 -63.63
C ARG A 5 3.99 -16.25 -63.24
N ILE A 6 4.96 -16.83 -63.94
CA ILE A 6 6.38 -16.48 -63.85
C ILE A 6 6.64 -15.28 -64.76
N ASN A 7 6.93 -14.12 -64.18
CA ASN A 7 7.23 -12.93 -64.97
C ASN A 7 8.73 -12.88 -65.33
N VAL A 8 9.02 -12.87 -66.63
CA VAL A 8 10.39 -12.89 -67.17
C VAL A 8 10.66 -11.59 -67.90
N LEU A 9 11.82 -10.98 -67.65
CA LEU A 9 12.34 -9.90 -68.47
C LEU A 9 13.38 -10.45 -69.44
N LEU A 10 13.07 -10.44 -70.74
CA LEU A 10 13.96 -10.84 -71.81
C LEU A 10 14.64 -9.59 -72.40
N ILE A 11 15.97 -9.54 -72.37
CA ILE A 11 16.77 -8.41 -72.81
C ILE A 11 17.62 -8.83 -74.00
N ASP A 12 17.40 -8.20 -75.16
CA ASP A 12 18.10 -8.52 -76.40
C ASP A 12 18.01 -7.36 -77.41
N ASP A 13 19.10 -7.02 -78.09
CA ASP A 13 19.08 -5.99 -79.13
C ASP A 13 18.47 -6.46 -80.46
N ASP A 14 18.36 -7.78 -80.67
CA ASP A 14 17.62 -8.35 -81.80
C ASP A 14 16.12 -8.43 -81.50
N GLU A 15 15.39 -7.40 -81.91
CA GLU A 15 13.93 -7.29 -81.73
C GLU A 15 13.17 -8.51 -82.29
N GLN A 16 13.60 -9.06 -83.43
CA GLN A 16 12.91 -10.20 -84.06
C GLN A 16 13.09 -11.46 -83.23
N TRP A 17 14.31 -11.72 -82.76
CA TRP A 17 14.59 -12.87 -81.90
C TRP A 17 13.89 -12.74 -80.54
N ALA A 18 13.93 -11.55 -79.93
CA ALA A 18 13.33 -11.31 -78.62
C ALA A 18 11.80 -11.49 -78.65
N GLN A 19 11.12 -10.93 -79.66
CA GLN A 19 9.68 -11.07 -79.81
C GLN A 19 9.28 -12.52 -80.12
N TYR A 20 10.04 -13.21 -80.97
CA TYR A 20 9.83 -14.62 -81.26
C TYR A 20 9.95 -15.47 -79.99
N MET A 21 11.05 -15.33 -79.25
CA MET A 21 11.29 -16.08 -78.03
C MET A 21 10.25 -15.77 -76.93
N ALA A 22 9.85 -14.50 -76.78
CA ALA A 22 8.79 -14.13 -75.85
C ALA A 22 7.48 -14.85 -76.19
N SER A 23 7.05 -14.82 -77.46
CA SER A 23 5.84 -15.53 -77.92
C SER A 23 5.95 -17.04 -77.70
N GLU A 24 7.08 -17.65 -78.05
CA GLU A 24 7.27 -19.10 -77.89
C GLU A 24 7.29 -19.55 -76.43
N LEU A 25 7.85 -18.74 -75.53
CA LEU A 25 7.82 -19.03 -74.10
C LEU A 25 6.40 -19.01 -73.54
N GLU A 26 5.60 -18.00 -73.92
CA GLU A 26 4.20 -17.88 -73.51
C GLU A 26 3.29 -18.95 -74.15
N ASP A 27 3.54 -19.30 -75.42
CA ASP A 27 2.77 -20.31 -76.17
C ASP A 27 3.02 -21.74 -75.65
N LYS A 28 4.28 -22.06 -75.31
CA LYS A 28 4.64 -23.40 -74.83
C LYS A 28 4.22 -23.65 -73.40
N ASP A 29 4.17 -22.61 -72.58
CA ASP A 29 3.81 -22.70 -71.18
C ASP A 29 3.11 -21.42 -70.70
N PRO A 30 1.77 -21.46 -70.54
CA PRO A 30 0.95 -20.29 -70.16
C PRO A 30 1.29 -19.70 -68.78
N VAL A 31 2.15 -20.35 -68.01
CA VAL A 31 2.71 -19.82 -66.76
C VAL A 31 3.63 -18.63 -67.03
N PHE A 32 4.31 -18.53 -68.16
CA PHE A 32 5.20 -17.40 -68.40
C PHE A 32 4.42 -16.14 -68.81
N SER A 33 4.89 -14.99 -68.32
CA SER A 33 4.59 -13.68 -68.91
C SER A 33 5.92 -12.98 -69.20
N VAL A 34 6.18 -12.70 -70.47
CA VAL A 34 7.49 -12.22 -70.90
C VAL A 34 7.41 -10.76 -71.32
N LYS A 35 8.22 -9.92 -70.68
CA LYS A 35 8.45 -8.53 -71.10
C LYS A 35 9.77 -8.46 -71.84
N VAL A 36 9.77 -7.77 -72.97
CA VAL A 36 10.96 -7.56 -73.80
C VAL A 36 11.55 -6.18 -73.54
N ALA A 37 12.87 -6.11 -73.41
CA ALA A 37 13.65 -4.87 -73.41
C ALA A 37 14.73 -4.96 -74.48
N LEU A 38 14.88 -3.93 -75.30
CA LEU A 38 15.80 -3.95 -76.44
C LEU A 38 17.21 -3.41 -76.13
N ASN A 39 17.42 -2.96 -74.90
CA ASN A 39 18.68 -2.41 -74.43
C ASN A 39 18.70 -2.37 -72.90
N ALA A 40 19.89 -2.13 -72.32
CA ALA A 40 20.10 -2.05 -70.89
C ALA A 40 19.25 -0.96 -70.19
N ASN A 41 19.00 0.18 -70.84
CA ASN A 41 18.21 1.27 -70.24
C ASN A 41 16.74 0.87 -70.07
N GLU A 42 16.15 0.23 -71.09
CA GLU A 42 14.80 -0.33 -71.01
C GLU A 42 14.70 -1.41 -69.94
N ALA A 43 15.72 -2.27 -69.82
CA ALA A 43 15.76 -3.31 -68.80
C ALA A 43 15.78 -2.75 -67.38
N VAL A 44 16.62 -1.74 -67.12
CA VAL A 44 16.69 -1.07 -65.82
C VAL A 44 15.37 -0.36 -65.49
N LEU A 45 14.75 0.32 -66.46
CA LEU A 45 13.44 0.95 -66.27
C LEU A 45 12.34 -0.07 -66.00
N ALA A 46 12.35 -1.22 -66.66
CA ALA A 46 11.40 -2.30 -66.44
C ALA A 46 11.51 -2.86 -65.01
N LEU A 47 12.73 -3.12 -64.54
CA LEU A 47 12.99 -3.64 -63.19
C LEU A 47 12.69 -2.62 -62.09
N ALA A 48 12.92 -1.33 -62.34
CA ALA A 48 12.58 -0.27 -61.38
C ALA A 48 11.06 -0.09 -61.23
N ASN A 49 10.30 -0.23 -62.31
CA ASN A 49 8.85 -0.02 -62.32
C ASN A 49 8.04 -1.26 -61.96
N ASP A 50 8.62 -2.45 -62.11
CA ASP A 50 7.92 -3.71 -61.89
C ASP A 50 8.73 -4.69 -61.02
N ARG A 51 8.37 -4.73 -59.74
CA ARG A 51 8.95 -5.66 -58.76
C ARG A 51 8.41 -7.09 -58.87
N SER A 52 7.48 -7.36 -59.78
CA SER A 52 6.94 -8.71 -60.00
C SER A 52 7.80 -9.56 -60.93
N ILE A 53 8.86 -9.01 -61.53
CA ILE A 53 9.80 -9.75 -62.37
C ILE A 53 10.55 -10.76 -61.50
N GLU A 54 10.47 -12.04 -61.88
CA GLU A 54 11.03 -13.17 -61.14
C GLU A 54 12.27 -13.77 -61.81
N CYS A 55 12.54 -13.44 -63.06
CA CYS A 55 13.75 -13.88 -63.78
C CYS A 55 14.15 -12.87 -64.86
N VAL A 56 15.45 -12.69 -65.05
CA VAL A 56 16.01 -11.92 -66.17
C VAL A 56 16.72 -12.88 -67.11
N VAL A 57 16.43 -12.78 -68.41
CA VAL A 57 17.15 -13.46 -69.47
C VAL A 57 17.80 -12.39 -70.32
N THR A 58 19.13 -12.33 -70.39
CA THR A 58 19.85 -11.23 -71.06
C THR A 58 20.81 -11.75 -72.10
N ASP A 59 20.84 -11.14 -73.29
CA ASP A 59 21.91 -11.39 -74.24
C ASP A 59 23.25 -10.86 -73.73
N PHE A 60 24.31 -11.57 -74.09
CA PHE A 60 25.67 -11.21 -73.75
C PHE A 60 26.14 -10.01 -74.56
N ARG A 61 25.89 -9.95 -75.87
CA ARG A 61 26.44 -8.95 -76.78
C ARG A 61 25.37 -7.95 -77.21
N MET A 62 25.15 -6.94 -76.37
CA MET A 62 24.30 -5.81 -76.71
C MET A 62 25.13 -4.54 -76.97
N PRO A 63 24.66 -3.60 -77.82
CA PRO A 63 25.31 -2.32 -78.04
C PRO A 63 25.40 -1.50 -76.74
N GLU A 64 26.50 -0.76 -76.59
CA GLU A 64 26.79 0.15 -75.46
C GLU A 64 27.06 -0.54 -74.12
N ILE A 65 26.15 -1.41 -73.65
CA ILE A 65 26.23 -2.12 -72.37
C ILE A 65 25.97 -3.61 -72.63
N ASP A 66 26.94 -4.45 -72.26
CA ASP A 66 26.84 -5.89 -72.45
C ASP A 66 26.01 -6.58 -71.33
N GLY A 67 25.65 -7.85 -71.54
CA GLY A 67 24.81 -8.60 -70.60
C GLY A 67 25.43 -8.76 -69.21
N ILE A 68 26.76 -8.74 -69.09
CA ILE A 68 27.45 -8.83 -67.79
C ILE A 68 27.36 -7.50 -67.05
N GLN A 69 27.55 -6.39 -67.76
CA GLN A 69 27.42 -5.05 -67.18
C GLN A 69 25.99 -4.78 -66.70
N VAL A 70 24.97 -5.38 -67.34
CA VAL A 70 23.59 -5.39 -66.82
C VAL A 70 23.52 -6.14 -65.48
N LEU A 71 24.15 -7.32 -65.33
CA LEU A 71 24.19 -8.06 -64.06
C LEU A 71 24.79 -7.23 -62.93
N GLU A 72 25.93 -6.57 -63.18
CA GLU A 72 26.64 -5.79 -62.17
C GLU A 72 25.77 -4.64 -61.63
N HIS A 73 24.97 -4.01 -62.49
CA HIS A 73 24.02 -2.98 -62.07
C HIS A 73 22.84 -3.53 -61.27
N LEU A 74 22.44 -4.79 -61.52
CA LEU A 74 21.27 -5.41 -60.89
C LEU A 74 21.57 -6.12 -59.57
N GLN A 75 22.79 -6.65 -59.39
CA GLN A 75 23.21 -7.31 -58.15
C GLN A 75 23.12 -6.40 -56.92
N GLY A 76 23.22 -5.07 -57.09
CA GLY A 76 23.04 -4.10 -56.01
C GLY A 76 21.59 -3.81 -55.62
N LEU A 77 20.62 -4.13 -56.48
CA LEU A 77 19.19 -3.78 -56.30
C LEU A 77 18.34 -4.99 -55.90
N HIS A 78 18.68 -6.20 -56.38
CA HIS A 78 17.91 -7.42 -56.14
C HIS A 78 18.83 -8.65 -55.95
N ALA A 79 19.34 -8.85 -54.72
CA ALA A 79 20.35 -9.86 -54.41
C ALA A 79 19.97 -11.33 -54.69
N ASN A 80 18.68 -11.64 -54.85
CA ASN A 80 18.16 -13.01 -55.07
C ASN A 80 17.48 -13.20 -56.45
N LEU A 81 17.48 -12.20 -57.34
CA LEU A 81 16.83 -12.31 -58.65
C LEU A 81 17.66 -13.20 -59.58
N PRO A 82 17.11 -14.33 -60.10
CA PRO A 82 17.87 -15.20 -61.00
C PRO A 82 18.09 -14.54 -62.36
N ILE A 83 19.30 -14.67 -62.89
CA ILE A 83 19.68 -14.11 -64.19
C ILE A 83 20.30 -15.18 -65.09
N ILE A 84 19.72 -15.38 -66.26
CA ILE A 84 20.17 -16.33 -67.27
C ILE A 84 20.80 -15.53 -68.41
N LEU A 85 22.06 -15.80 -68.70
CA LEU A 85 22.77 -15.12 -69.77
C LEU A 85 22.70 -15.96 -71.05
N THR A 86 22.39 -15.31 -72.17
CA THR A 86 22.32 -15.96 -73.48
C THR A 86 23.31 -15.34 -74.48
N THR A 87 23.78 -16.10 -75.46
CA THR A 87 24.75 -15.60 -76.46
C THR A 87 24.72 -16.42 -77.74
N GLY A 88 24.89 -15.78 -78.90
CA GLY A 88 25.13 -16.48 -80.17
C GLY A 88 26.55 -17.07 -80.32
N ASP A 89 27.53 -16.51 -79.61
CA ASP A 89 28.92 -16.97 -79.61
C ASP A 89 29.22 -17.69 -78.30
N GLY A 90 29.36 -19.02 -78.39
CA GLY A 90 29.48 -19.91 -77.23
C GLY A 90 30.87 -20.46 -77.00
N ASN A 91 31.90 -19.62 -77.10
CA ASN A 91 33.27 -20.02 -76.77
C ASN A 91 33.46 -20.19 -75.24
N GLU A 92 34.50 -20.91 -74.83
CA GLU A 92 34.77 -21.20 -73.40
C GLU A 92 35.09 -19.93 -72.58
N GLU A 93 35.63 -18.89 -73.23
CA GLU A 93 36.00 -17.64 -72.56
C GLU A 93 34.76 -16.85 -72.09
N ILE A 94 33.70 -16.80 -72.90
CA ILE A 94 32.44 -16.16 -72.56
C ILE A 94 31.72 -16.92 -71.44
N ALA A 95 31.74 -18.26 -71.48
CA ALA A 95 31.15 -19.08 -70.41
C ALA A 95 31.86 -18.87 -69.06
N ALA A 96 33.19 -18.77 -69.07
CA ALA A 96 33.96 -18.48 -67.86
C ALA A 96 33.68 -17.08 -67.29
N GLN A 97 33.51 -16.08 -68.16
CA GLN A 97 33.13 -14.72 -67.75
C GLN A 97 31.74 -14.69 -67.11
N ALA A 98 30.77 -15.37 -67.71
CA ALA A 98 29.40 -15.44 -67.17
C ALA A 98 29.37 -16.07 -65.76
N ILE A 99 30.11 -17.17 -65.56
CA ILE A 99 30.20 -17.83 -64.24
C ILE A 99 30.85 -16.90 -63.20
N ASN A 100 31.94 -16.22 -63.55
CA ASN A 100 32.61 -15.28 -62.64
C ASN A 100 31.75 -14.06 -62.28
N ALA A 101 30.87 -13.63 -63.21
CA ALA A 101 29.92 -12.56 -62.98
C ALA A 101 28.74 -12.98 -62.07
N GLY A 102 28.61 -14.27 -61.75
CA GLY A 102 27.56 -14.76 -60.84
C GLY A 102 26.19 -14.95 -61.50
N VAL A 103 26.14 -15.22 -62.80
CA VAL A 103 24.87 -15.62 -63.46
C VAL A 103 24.32 -16.89 -62.83
N THR A 104 22.99 -17.01 -62.82
CA THR A 104 22.31 -18.23 -62.35
C THR A 104 22.47 -19.37 -63.35
N ASP A 105 22.41 -19.06 -64.65
CA ASP A 105 22.60 -20.05 -65.72
C ASP A 105 23.06 -19.38 -67.02
N TYR A 106 23.48 -20.19 -67.99
CA TYR A 106 24.00 -19.75 -69.28
C TYR A 106 23.46 -20.60 -70.44
N ILE A 107 22.92 -19.96 -71.48
CA ILE A 107 22.31 -20.62 -72.64
C ILE A 107 22.88 -20.08 -73.96
N ARG A 108 23.57 -20.95 -74.71
CA ARG A 108 24.03 -20.62 -76.07
C ARG A 108 22.87 -20.66 -77.07
N LYS A 109 22.68 -19.59 -77.86
CA LYS A 109 21.73 -19.52 -78.98
C LYS A 109 22.22 -20.40 -80.14
N ASP A 110 21.35 -21.27 -80.64
CA ASP A 110 21.58 -22.06 -81.85
C ASP A 110 20.38 -21.89 -82.80
N PRO A 111 20.50 -21.11 -83.88
CA PRO A 111 19.40 -20.84 -84.80
C PRO A 111 18.95 -22.08 -85.59
N ARG A 112 19.63 -23.22 -85.45
CA ARG A 112 19.29 -24.49 -86.13
C ARG A 112 18.31 -25.35 -85.33
N ILE A 113 18.04 -24.99 -84.08
CA ILE A 113 17.24 -25.80 -83.15
C ILE A 113 16.19 -24.91 -82.50
N ASP A 114 14.99 -25.45 -82.29
CA ASP A 114 13.98 -24.83 -81.42
C ASP A 114 14.44 -24.96 -79.95
N GLN A 115 14.92 -23.84 -79.38
CA GLN A 115 15.47 -23.79 -78.03
C GLN A 115 14.46 -23.35 -76.98
N ALA A 116 13.24 -22.99 -77.35
CA ALA A 116 12.23 -22.58 -76.39
C ALA A 116 12.01 -23.59 -75.24
N PRO A 117 12.01 -24.94 -75.46
CA PRO A 117 11.92 -25.91 -74.36
C PRO A 117 13.09 -25.85 -73.38
N ILE A 118 14.28 -25.48 -73.86
CA ILE A 118 15.49 -25.33 -73.03
C ILE A 118 15.32 -24.11 -72.13
N PHE A 119 14.91 -22.97 -72.69
CA PHE A 119 14.65 -21.75 -71.92
C PHE A 119 13.54 -21.96 -70.88
N VAL A 120 12.42 -22.59 -71.25
CA VAL A 120 11.32 -22.92 -70.31
C VAL A 120 11.85 -23.68 -69.09
N ASN A 121 12.60 -24.77 -69.31
CA ASN A 121 13.09 -25.59 -68.20
C ASN A 121 14.10 -24.83 -67.33
N ARG A 122 15.00 -24.08 -67.96
CA ARG A 122 16.07 -23.33 -67.26
C ARG A 122 15.52 -22.17 -66.44
N ILE A 123 14.60 -21.39 -67.01
CA ILE A 123 13.92 -20.30 -66.30
C ILE A 123 13.16 -20.87 -65.10
N ARG A 124 12.39 -21.95 -65.29
CA ARG A 124 11.63 -22.58 -64.20
C ARG A 124 12.52 -23.04 -63.05
N GLN A 125 13.61 -23.76 -63.36
CA GLN A 125 14.56 -24.22 -62.34
C GLN A 125 15.23 -23.06 -61.61
N ALA A 126 15.59 -21.99 -62.33
CA ALA A 126 16.21 -20.82 -61.74
C ALA A 126 15.27 -20.08 -60.77
N VAL A 127 14.00 -19.91 -61.16
CA VAL A 127 12.96 -19.27 -60.32
C VAL A 127 12.62 -20.13 -59.10
N GLU A 128 12.41 -21.44 -59.27
CA GLU A 128 12.11 -22.35 -58.16
C GLU A 128 13.23 -22.35 -57.10
N ARG A 129 14.49 -22.37 -57.54
CA ARG A 129 15.64 -22.29 -56.64
C ARG A 129 15.71 -20.96 -55.90
N ALA A 130 15.40 -19.85 -56.57
CA ALA A 130 15.38 -18.52 -55.95
C ALA A 130 14.24 -18.38 -54.93
N LYS A 131 13.05 -18.92 -55.23
CA LYS A 131 11.90 -18.99 -54.30
C LYS A 131 12.25 -19.76 -53.03
N LEU A 132 12.76 -20.99 -53.15
CA LEU A 132 13.15 -21.81 -52.00
C LEU A 132 14.18 -21.12 -51.11
N ARG A 133 15.17 -20.45 -51.71
CA ARG A 133 16.20 -19.71 -50.95
C ARG A 133 15.61 -18.53 -50.17
N THR A 134 14.68 -17.81 -50.77
CA THR A 134 14.00 -16.67 -50.13
C THR A 134 13.10 -17.13 -48.99
N GLU A 135 12.33 -18.21 -49.17
CA GLU A 135 11.47 -18.77 -48.12
C GLU A 135 12.26 -19.19 -46.87
N VAL A 136 13.41 -19.85 -47.06
CA VAL A 136 14.30 -20.22 -45.95
C VAL A 136 14.79 -18.98 -45.21
N GLN A 137 15.27 -17.96 -45.93
CA GLN A 137 15.76 -16.71 -45.34
C GLN A 137 14.65 -15.96 -44.58
N GLU A 138 13.45 -15.87 -45.13
CA GLU A 138 12.30 -15.22 -44.47
C GLU A 138 11.81 -16.00 -43.25
N SER A 139 11.85 -17.33 -43.32
CA SER A 139 11.54 -18.20 -42.18
C SER A 139 12.53 -17.95 -41.04
N GLU A 140 13.84 -18.03 -41.30
CA GLU A 140 14.89 -17.78 -40.31
C GLU A 140 14.78 -16.37 -39.69
N HIS A 141 14.54 -15.35 -40.52
CA HIS A 141 14.39 -13.98 -40.04
C HIS A 141 13.15 -13.82 -39.13
N ARG A 142 12.01 -14.44 -39.48
CA ARG A 142 10.80 -14.44 -38.65
C ARG A 142 11.03 -15.14 -37.31
N TYR A 143 11.66 -16.32 -37.32
CA TYR A 143 11.98 -17.05 -36.09
C TYR A 143 12.88 -16.21 -35.17
N ARG A 144 13.95 -15.62 -35.70
CA ARG A 144 14.85 -14.75 -34.93
C ARG A 144 14.09 -13.56 -34.33
N THR A 145 13.27 -12.89 -35.13
CA THR A 145 12.49 -11.72 -34.68
C THR A 145 11.53 -12.05 -33.53
N VAL A 146 10.85 -13.20 -33.58
CA VAL A 146 9.92 -13.61 -32.50
C VAL A 146 10.64 -13.93 -31.20
N VAL A 147 11.80 -14.59 -31.29
CA VAL A 147 12.60 -14.99 -30.13
C VAL A 147 13.29 -13.78 -29.47
N GLU A 148 13.83 -12.84 -30.25
CA GLU A 148 14.51 -11.63 -29.74
C GLU A 148 13.56 -10.58 -29.16
N HIS A 149 12.28 -10.57 -29.58
CA HIS A 149 11.27 -9.65 -29.02
C HIS A 149 10.51 -10.24 -27.83
N THR A 150 10.86 -11.44 -27.38
CA THR A 150 10.27 -12.03 -26.17
C THR A 150 10.87 -11.36 -24.93
N ARG A 151 10.06 -11.16 -23.87
CA ARG A 151 10.51 -10.53 -22.61
C ARG A 151 11.25 -11.50 -21.68
N ASP A 152 11.05 -12.79 -21.89
CA ASP A 152 11.74 -13.84 -21.14
C ASP A 152 13.08 -14.13 -21.84
N ALA A 153 14.11 -14.43 -21.05
CA ALA A 153 15.37 -14.92 -21.56
C ALA A 153 15.17 -16.36 -22.06
N ILE A 154 15.53 -16.60 -23.32
CA ILE A 154 15.37 -17.89 -23.99
C ILE A 154 16.75 -18.48 -24.23
N VAL A 155 16.92 -19.73 -23.80
CA VAL A 155 18.16 -20.48 -23.92
C VAL A 155 17.89 -21.87 -24.48
N VAL A 156 18.74 -22.35 -25.38
CA VAL A 156 18.76 -23.75 -25.79
C VAL A 156 20.03 -24.40 -25.28
N LEU A 157 19.88 -25.54 -24.61
CA LEU A 157 20.98 -26.34 -24.08
C LEU A 157 21.16 -27.62 -24.88
N GLN A 158 22.39 -27.90 -25.32
CA GLN A 158 22.81 -29.18 -25.86
C GLN A 158 23.97 -29.70 -25.00
N ASN A 159 23.86 -30.92 -24.47
CA ASN A 159 24.88 -31.50 -23.56
C ASN A 159 25.24 -30.61 -22.35
N ASP A 160 24.25 -29.90 -21.77
CA ASP A 160 24.43 -28.91 -20.68
C ASP A 160 25.20 -27.63 -21.06
N GLU A 161 25.52 -27.45 -22.34
CA GLU A 161 26.16 -26.26 -22.88
C GLU A 161 25.16 -25.36 -23.60
N LEU A 162 25.38 -24.05 -23.53
CA LEU A 162 24.59 -23.05 -24.25
C LEU A 162 24.79 -23.20 -25.76
N ALA A 163 23.77 -23.68 -26.47
CA ALA A 163 23.74 -23.74 -27.94
C ALA A 163 23.11 -22.48 -28.55
N PHE A 164 22.18 -21.86 -27.83
CA PHE A 164 21.53 -20.61 -28.22
C PHE A 164 21.16 -19.79 -26.98
N ALA A 165 21.25 -18.48 -27.09
CA ALA A 165 20.74 -17.52 -26.11
C ALA A 165 20.25 -16.27 -26.85
N ASN A 166 19.08 -15.74 -26.48
CA ASN A 166 18.59 -14.46 -27.01
C ASN A 166 19.19 -13.26 -26.25
N ASP A 167 18.96 -12.05 -26.78
CA ASP A 167 19.43 -10.79 -26.19
C ASP A 167 19.01 -10.62 -24.72
N GLN A 168 17.82 -11.09 -24.35
CA GLN A 168 17.33 -11.01 -22.97
C GLN A 168 18.14 -11.87 -21.99
N PHE A 169 18.70 -13.01 -22.43
CA PHE A 169 19.59 -13.79 -21.57
C PHE A 169 20.92 -13.07 -21.32
N HIS A 170 21.45 -12.39 -22.33
CA HIS A 170 22.64 -11.56 -22.20
C HIS A 170 22.42 -10.39 -21.23
N GLU A 171 21.25 -9.75 -21.28
CA GLU A 171 20.86 -8.68 -20.35
C GLU A 171 20.65 -9.22 -18.91
N LEU A 172 20.03 -10.39 -18.78
CA LEU A 172 19.82 -11.04 -17.48
C LEU A 172 21.15 -11.29 -16.76
N CYS A 173 22.10 -11.91 -17.47
CA CYS A 173 23.39 -12.31 -16.93
C CYS A 173 24.45 -11.20 -16.98
N ASP A 174 24.13 -10.04 -17.59
CA ASP A 174 25.05 -8.92 -17.84
C ASP A 174 26.36 -9.39 -18.51
N CYS A 175 26.22 -10.25 -19.52
CA CYS A 175 27.35 -10.81 -20.24
C CYS A 175 27.03 -11.06 -21.72
N ASN A 176 27.98 -10.71 -22.59
CA ASN A 176 27.92 -11.08 -24.00
C ASN A 176 28.58 -12.44 -24.15
N ILE A 177 27.75 -13.48 -24.29
CA ILE A 177 28.22 -14.87 -24.37
C ILE A 177 28.64 -15.13 -25.81
N ASP A 178 29.94 -15.28 -26.01
CA ASP A 178 30.45 -15.81 -27.27
C ASP A 178 30.26 -17.33 -27.25
N LEU A 179 29.23 -17.81 -27.97
CA LEU A 179 28.88 -19.24 -28.07
C LEU A 179 30.01 -20.11 -28.64
N ALA A 180 31.08 -19.50 -29.18
CA ALA A 180 32.31 -20.18 -29.58
C ALA A 180 33.08 -20.81 -28.39
N PHE A 181 32.77 -20.43 -27.15
CA PHE A 181 33.28 -21.05 -25.93
C PHE A 181 32.15 -21.78 -25.20
N SER A 182 32.34 -23.08 -24.95
CA SER A 182 31.44 -23.89 -24.11
C SER A 182 31.26 -23.19 -22.76
N ASN A 183 30.06 -22.65 -22.56
CA ASN A 183 29.63 -22.07 -21.30
C ASN A 183 28.50 -22.95 -20.76
N GLN A 184 28.75 -23.60 -19.63
CA GLN A 184 27.71 -24.34 -18.91
C GLN A 184 26.75 -23.35 -18.26
N ILE A 185 25.45 -23.62 -18.36
CA ILE A 185 24.41 -22.77 -17.73
C ILE A 185 24.60 -22.64 -16.21
N SER A 186 25.18 -23.66 -15.57
CA SER A 186 25.49 -23.68 -14.13
C SER A 186 26.44 -22.56 -13.70
N SER A 187 27.27 -22.03 -14.61
CA SER A 187 28.19 -20.92 -14.32
C SER A 187 27.48 -19.60 -14.03
N PHE A 188 26.24 -19.45 -14.50
CA PHE A 188 25.39 -18.27 -14.26
C PHE A 188 24.41 -18.47 -13.10
N VAL A 189 24.44 -19.63 -12.44
CA VAL A 189 23.53 -20.00 -11.35
C VAL A 189 24.26 -20.00 -10.03
N HIS A 190 23.59 -19.54 -8.97
CA HIS A 190 24.12 -19.51 -7.63
C HIS A 190 24.47 -20.93 -7.15
N GLU A 191 25.61 -21.09 -6.46
CA GLU A 191 26.12 -22.40 -6.03
C GLU A 191 25.09 -23.21 -5.20
N GLY A 192 24.27 -22.51 -4.40
CA GLY A 192 23.19 -23.12 -3.61
C GLY A 192 22.11 -23.80 -4.46
N ASP A 193 21.91 -23.33 -5.69
CA ASP A 193 20.85 -23.78 -6.59
C ASP A 193 21.34 -24.75 -7.67
N HIS A 194 22.65 -25.07 -7.74
CA HIS A 194 23.19 -26.01 -8.72
C HIS A 194 22.53 -27.39 -8.68
N LYS A 195 22.23 -27.90 -7.48
CA LYS A 195 21.51 -29.17 -7.32
C LYS A 195 20.08 -29.08 -7.85
N LEU A 196 19.42 -27.95 -7.62
CA LEU A 196 18.05 -27.71 -8.07
C LEU A 196 18.00 -27.65 -9.60
N LEU A 197 18.94 -26.91 -10.21
CA LEU A 197 19.10 -26.85 -11.66
C LEU A 197 19.36 -28.22 -12.27
N ASN A 198 20.29 -28.99 -11.71
CA ASN A 198 20.64 -30.31 -12.26
C ASN A 198 19.46 -31.29 -12.19
N ASN A 199 18.69 -31.27 -11.11
CA ASN A 199 17.48 -32.08 -11.00
C ASN A 199 16.42 -31.64 -12.02
N PHE A 200 16.22 -30.33 -12.17
CA PHE A 200 15.29 -29.77 -13.16
C PHE A 200 15.63 -30.19 -14.59
N LEU A 201 16.91 -30.09 -14.98
CA LEU A 201 17.37 -30.54 -16.30
C LEU A 201 17.27 -32.06 -16.48
N ALA A 202 17.46 -32.84 -15.42
CA ALA A 202 17.30 -34.30 -15.45
C ALA A 202 15.85 -34.73 -15.65
N GLU A 203 14.88 -34.08 -14.98
CA GLU A 203 13.44 -34.30 -15.14
C GLU A 203 12.99 -34.09 -16.60
N ILE A 204 13.48 -33.03 -17.25
CA ILE A 204 13.18 -32.76 -18.67
C ILE A 204 13.74 -33.86 -19.57
N ARG A 205 14.96 -34.35 -19.29
CA ARG A 205 15.60 -35.42 -20.06
C ARG A 205 14.90 -36.77 -19.93
N SER A 206 14.30 -37.06 -18.77
CA SER A 206 13.49 -38.26 -18.57
C SER A 206 12.11 -38.17 -19.23
N GLY A 207 11.73 -36.98 -19.73
CA GLY A 207 10.41 -36.72 -20.31
C GLY A 207 9.33 -36.43 -19.27
N ASP A 208 9.74 -36.13 -18.03
CA ASP A 208 8.84 -35.67 -16.99
C ASP A 208 8.57 -34.16 -17.16
N ASP A 209 7.37 -33.71 -16.76
CA ASP A 209 7.10 -32.27 -16.66
C ASP A 209 7.64 -31.77 -15.31
N PRO A 210 8.75 -31.01 -15.29
CA PRO A 210 9.26 -30.49 -14.04
C PRO A 210 8.33 -29.42 -13.45
N GLY A 211 7.46 -28.81 -14.26
CA GLY A 211 6.73 -27.59 -13.90
C GLY A 211 7.65 -26.39 -13.71
N LEU A 212 7.09 -25.32 -13.12
CA LEU A 212 7.85 -24.11 -12.80
C LEU A 212 8.89 -24.38 -11.70
N ARG A 213 10.12 -23.86 -11.85
CA ARG A 213 11.13 -23.81 -10.78
C ARG A 213 11.62 -22.39 -10.58
N GLU A 214 12.05 -22.10 -9.36
CA GLU A 214 12.74 -20.87 -9.03
C GLU A 214 14.23 -21.15 -8.90
N ILE A 215 15.06 -20.39 -9.62
CA ILE A 215 16.51 -20.52 -9.60
C ILE A 215 17.13 -19.13 -9.51
N CYS A 216 18.13 -18.99 -8.64
CA CYS A 216 18.89 -17.76 -8.50
C CYS A 216 20.06 -17.73 -9.49
N PHE A 217 20.04 -16.73 -10.37
CA PHE A 217 21.13 -16.40 -11.28
C PHE A 217 22.07 -15.38 -10.64
N VAL A 218 23.35 -15.44 -10.99
CA VAL A 218 24.39 -14.55 -10.47
C VAL A 218 25.07 -13.84 -11.63
N ARG A 219 25.13 -12.51 -11.56
CA ARG A 219 25.90 -11.70 -12.52
C ARG A 219 27.40 -11.71 -12.17
N PRO A 220 28.30 -11.42 -13.12
CA PRO A 220 29.73 -11.28 -12.84
C PRO A 220 30.06 -10.25 -11.75
N THR A 221 29.19 -9.25 -11.55
CA THR A 221 29.30 -8.24 -10.50
C THR A 221 29.00 -8.78 -9.09
N GLY A 222 28.46 -9.99 -8.97
CA GLY A 222 27.97 -10.59 -7.73
C GLY A 222 26.50 -10.30 -7.42
N GLU A 223 25.80 -9.56 -8.27
CA GLU A 223 24.36 -9.29 -8.10
C GLU A 223 23.52 -10.56 -8.32
N PHE A 224 22.54 -10.79 -7.44
CA PHE A 224 21.61 -11.91 -7.53
C PHE A 224 20.32 -11.55 -8.28
N ARG A 225 19.91 -12.43 -9.20
CA ARG A 225 18.62 -12.37 -9.90
C ARG A 225 17.79 -13.59 -9.55
N HIS A 226 16.59 -13.36 -9.04
CA HIS A 226 15.63 -14.43 -8.78
C HIS A 226 14.82 -14.68 -10.05
N CYS A 227 14.95 -15.87 -10.61
CA CYS A 227 14.31 -16.21 -11.87
C CYS A 227 13.33 -17.37 -11.72
N GLU A 228 12.22 -17.27 -12.44
CA GLU A 228 11.30 -18.38 -12.69
C GLU A 228 11.70 -19.04 -14.00
N ILE A 229 11.95 -20.36 -13.97
CA ILE A 229 12.35 -21.13 -15.14
C ILE A 229 11.30 -22.17 -15.52
N LEU A 230 11.06 -22.28 -16.82
CA LEU A 230 10.30 -23.33 -17.48
C LEU A 230 11.19 -23.98 -18.52
N GLY A 231 11.03 -25.28 -18.72
CA GLY A 231 11.85 -26.02 -19.66
C GLY A 231 11.08 -27.12 -20.36
N ASP A 232 11.45 -27.38 -21.61
CA ASP A 232 10.88 -28.46 -22.40
C ASP A 232 11.97 -29.13 -23.26
N GLY A 233 11.79 -30.43 -23.53
CA GLY A 233 12.68 -31.19 -24.39
C GLY A 233 12.34 -30.93 -25.86
N ILE A 234 13.31 -30.48 -26.65
CA ILE A 234 13.13 -30.15 -28.06
C ILE A 234 14.19 -30.85 -28.93
N THR A 235 13.98 -30.80 -30.24
CA THR A 235 15.03 -31.12 -31.22
C THR A 235 15.58 -29.81 -31.78
N PHE A 236 16.88 -29.59 -31.65
CA PHE A 236 17.57 -28.42 -32.18
C PHE A 236 18.75 -28.89 -33.05
N GLU A 237 18.85 -28.40 -34.29
CA GLU A 237 19.85 -28.85 -35.28
C GLU A 237 19.91 -30.39 -35.50
N ASN A 238 18.77 -31.06 -35.39
CA ASN A 238 18.60 -32.53 -35.46
C ASN A 238 19.17 -33.31 -34.27
N GLU A 239 19.59 -32.64 -33.21
CA GLU A 239 20.06 -33.26 -31.97
C GLU A 239 19.11 -32.96 -30.79
N PRO A 240 19.01 -33.85 -29.79
CA PRO A 240 18.22 -33.60 -28.58
C PRO A 240 18.75 -32.38 -27.81
N ALA A 241 17.86 -31.47 -27.44
CA ALA A 241 18.18 -30.24 -26.72
C ALA A 241 17.10 -29.90 -25.68
N ILE A 242 17.40 -28.97 -24.79
CA ILE A 242 16.45 -28.43 -23.80
C ILE A 242 16.23 -26.95 -24.11
N LEU A 243 14.99 -26.54 -24.32
CA LEU A 243 14.60 -25.14 -24.38
C LEU A 243 14.26 -24.65 -22.98
N LEU A 244 14.87 -23.57 -22.53
CA LEU A 244 14.57 -22.90 -21.28
C LEU A 244 14.00 -21.50 -21.55
N SER A 245 12.90 -21.18 -20.86
CA SER A 245 12.40 -19.81 -20.70
C SER A 245 12.66 -19.37 -19.26
N ILE A 246 13.35 -18.24 -19.11
CA ILE A 246 13.85 -17.71 -17.84
C ILE A 246 13.28 -16.31 -17.66
N ARG A 247 12.44 -16.12 -16.65
CA ARG A 247 11.82 -14.83 -16.32
C ARG A 247 12.45 -14.25 -15.06
N ASP A 248 13.01 -13.04 -15.16
CA ASP A 248 13.46 -12.28 -13.99
C ASP A 248 12.25 -11.79 -13.17
N VAL A 249 12.15 -12.28 -11.93
CA VAL A 249 11.10 -11.90 -10.98
C VAL A 249 11.67 -11.18 -9.76
N THR A 250 12.93 -10.74 -9.81
CA THR A 250 13.65 -10.10 -8.70
C THR A 250 12.88 -8.88 -8.17
N ILE A 251 12.49 -7.96 -9.05
CA ILE A 251 11.74 -6.75 -8.68
C ILE A 251 10.35 -7.08 -8.14
N ARG A 252 9.65 -8.06 -8.75
CA ARG A 252 8.33 -8.48 -8.27
C ARG A 252 8.44 -9.07 -6.87
N ARG A 253 9.43 -9.95 -6.64
CA ARG A 253 9.67 -10.60 -5.35
C ARG A 253 10.08 -9.62 -4.26
N SER A 254 10.95 -8.65 -4.55
CA SER A 254 11.33 -7.66 -3.54
C SER A 254 10.10 -6.86 -3.09
N ARG A 255 9.27 -6.40 -4.03
CA ARG A 255 8.00 -5.71 -3.73
C ARG A 255 7.03 -6.57 -2.91
N GLU A 256 6.83 -7.83 -3.31
CA GLU A 256 5.95 -8.75 -2.57
C GLU A 256 6.46 -9.05 -1.16
N ARG A 257 7.78 -9.20 -0.98
CA ARG A 257 8.39 -9.38 0.34
C ARG A 257 8.24 -8.15 1.22
N THR A 258 8.49 -6.95 0.69
CA THR A 258 8.30 -5.69 1.43
C THR A 258 6.84 -5.52 1.85
N LEU A 259 5.88 -5.65 0.91
CA LEU A 259 4.45 -5.56 1.21
C LEU A 259 3.99 -6.63 2.22
N LYS A 260 4.56 -7.84 2.16
CA LYS A 260 4.26 -8.89 3.14
C LYS A 260 4.78 -8.52 4.53
N ARG A 261 6.01 -8.01 4.62
CA ARG A 261 6.62 -7.57 5.88
C ARG A 261 5.82 -6.42 6.52
N GLU A 262 5.43 -5.41 5.74
CA GLU A 262 4.56 -4.31 6.19
C GLU A 262 3.20 -4.82 6.69
N ARG A 263 2.56 -5.75 5.96
CA ARG A 263 1.28 -6.33 6.39
C ARG A 263 1.40 -7.14 7.67
N GLU A 264 2.43 -7.97 7.81
CA GLU A 264 2.68 -8.76 9.01
C GLU A 264 2.94 -7.86 10.21
N PHE A 265 3.67 -6.77 10.01
CA PHE A 265 3.92 -5.75 11.03
C PHE A 265 2.64 -5.04 11.48
N ASN A 266 1.84 -4.53 10.54
CA ASN A 266 0.55 -3.92 10.85
C ASN A 266 -0.38 -4.88 11.60
N GLN A 267 -0.43 -6.16 11.20
CA GLN A 267 -1.21 -7.16 11.92
C GLN A 267 -0.68 -7.42 13.34
N ALA A 268 0.64 -7.41 13.53
CA ALA A 268 1.24 -7.56 14.85
C ALA A 268 0.88 -6.39 15.77
N VAL A 269 0.96 -5.14 15.28
CA VAL A 269 0.52 -3.94 16.00
C VAL A 269 -0.96 -4.05 16.36
N LEU A 270 -1.84 -4.30 15.39
CA LEU A 270 -3.29 -4.42 15.62
C LEU A 270 -3.62 -5.50 16.66
N LYS A 271 -2.89 -6.61 16.67
CA LYS A 271 -3.07 -7.68 17.65
C LYS A 271 -2.78 -7.23 19.08
N GLN A 272 -1.82 -6.33 19.29
CA GLN A 272 -1.56 -5.76 20.63
C GLN A 272 -2.72 -4.89 21.12
N LEU A 273 -3.45 -4.24 20.21
CA LEU A 273 -4.60 -3.39 20.57
C LEU A 273 -5.83 -4.22 20.99
N VAL A 274 -5.97 -5.43 20.46
CA VAL A 274 -7.14 -6.30 20.70
C VAL A 274 -7.01 -6.99 22.06
N ASN A 275 -7.75 -6.47 23.05
CA ASN A 275 -7.87 -6.94 24.45
C ASN A 275 -6.91 -6.35 25.48
N VAL A 276 -6.18 -5.28 25.14
CA VAL A 276 -5.35 -4.57 26.11
C VAL A 276 -6.18 -4.10 27.32
N GLN A 277 -5.68 -4.35 28.53
CA GLN A 277 -6.35 -3.96 29.77
C GLN A 277 -5.77 -2.67 30.35
N THR A 278 -4.46 -2.48 30.19
CA THR A 278 -3.71 -1.35 30.75
C THR A 278 -2.83 -0.68 29.71
N ARG A 279 -2.44 0.56 29.99
CA ARG A 279 -1.51 1.34 29.16
C ARG A 279 -0.14 0.65 29.09
N ASP A 280 0.38 0.20 30.23
CA ASP A 280 1.68 -0.49 30.32
C ASP A 280 1.74 -1.75 29.43
N GLU A 281 0.67 -2.57 29.43
CA GLU A 281 0.57 -3.75 28.55
C GLU A 281 0.62 -3.37 27.07
N LEU A 282 -0.04 -2.27 26.69
CA LEU A 282 -0.07 -1.79 25.31
C LEU A 282 1.32 -1.30 24.90
N GLU A 283 1.91 -0.40 25.69
CA GLU A 283 3.20 0.21 25.37
C GLU A 283 4.29 -0.85 25.25
N LEU A 284 4.35 -1.80 26.20
CA LEU A 284 5.30 -2.91 26.15
C LEU A 284 5.13 -3.75 24.87
N GLY A 285 3.89 -4.13 24.56
CA GLY A 285 3.58 -4.92 23.36
C GLY A 285 3.96 -4.20 22.06
N ILE A 286 3.79 -2.88 21.99
CA ILE A 286 4.19 -2.07 20.83
C ILE A 286 5.70 -1.98 20.71
N THR A 287 6.43 -1.73 21.81
CA THR A 287 7.90 -1.70 21.79
C THR A 287 8.51 -3.03 21.37
N ASP A 288 7.93 -4.17 21.80
CA ASP A 288 8.36 -5.51 21.38
C ASP A 288 8.15 -5.75 19.88
N VAL A 289 7.00 -5.31 19.33
CA VAL A 289 6.69 -5.46 17.90
C VAL A 289 7.64 -4.62 17.04
N LEU A 290 7.92 -3.38 17.45
CA LEU A 290 8.87 -2.51 16.74
C LEU A 290 10.29 -3.07 16.78
N SER A 291 10.75 -3.53 17.95
CA SER A 291 12.08 -4.16 18.04
C SER A 291 12.16 -5.42 17.17
N SER A 292 11.11 -6.26 17.16
CA SER A 292 11.05 -7.46 16.31
C SER A 292 11.00 -7.14 14.81
N TYR A 293 10.50 -5.97 14.43
CA TYR A 293 10.45 -5.52 13.04
C TYR A 293 11.84 -5.10 12.52
N GLY A 294 12.74 -4.67 13.40
CA GLY A 294 14.13 -4.36 13.06
C GLY A 294 14.69 -3.09 13.66
N TYR A 295 13.97 -2.41 14.57
CA TYR A 295 14.49 -1.23 15.26
C TYR A 295 15.42 -1.63 16.41
N ASP A 296 16.65 -1.09 16.42
CA ASP A 296 17.70 -1.44 17.39
C ASP A 296 17.42 -0.88 18.79
N PHE A 297 16.71 0.24 18.84
CA PHE A 297 16.25 0.85 20.08
C PHE A 297 14.90 1.53 19.89
N VAL A 298 13.99 1.23 20.79
CA VAL A 298 12.62 1.77 20.82
C VAL A 298 12.29 2.17 22.25
N TRP A 299 11.69 3.33 22.44
CA TRP A 299 11.13 3.71 23.74
C TRP A 299 9.83 4.48 23.59
N ILE A 300 8.98 4.38 24.61
CA ILE A 300 7.77 5.18 24.79
C ILE A 300 7.87 5.86 26.15
N GLY A 301 7.54 7.15 26.19
CA GLY A 301 7.59 7.92 27.43
C GLY A 301 7.09 9.36 27.27
N ALA A 302 7.24 10.14 28.33
CA ALA A 302 6.89 11.55 28.37
C ALA A 302 8.13 12.41 28.67
N VAL A 303 8.05 13.70 28.34
CA VAL A 303 9.07 14.69 28.65
C VAL A 303 8.42 15.82 29.43
N ASP A 304 8.96 16.14 30.61
CA ASP A 304 8.47 17.22 31.46
C ASP A 304 9.62 18.13 31.95
N GLU A 305 9.34 19.00 32.92
CA GLU A 305 10.35 19.90 33.51
C GLU A 305 11.48 19.15 34.26
N ARG A 306 11.25 17.90 34.65
CA ARG A 306 12.20 17.05 35.39
C ARG A 306 13.04 16.18 34.46
N GLY A 307 12.72 16.14 33.18
CA GLY A 307 13.50 15.46 32.15
C GLY A 307 12.67 14.44 31.38
N VAL A 308 13.34 13.40 30.90
CA VAL A 308 12.71 12.30 30.16
C VAL A 308 12.26 11.24 31.16
N HIS A 309 11.00 10.82 31.02
CA HIS A 309 10.40 9.74 31.80
C HIS A 309 10.02 8.61 30.86
N THR A 310 10.84 7.55 30.82
CA THR A 310 10.52 6.38 29.99
C THR A 310 9.52 5.49 30.70
N HIS A 311 8.46 5.10 30.00
CA HIS A 311 7.48 4.13 30.50
C HIS A 311 7.92 2.71 30.13
N THR A 312 8.40 2.55 28.89
CA THR A 312 8.98 1.30 28.39
C THR A 312 10.10 1.59 27.40
N ALA A 313 11.06 0.69 27.33
CA ALA A 313 12.15 0.73 26.38
C ALA A 313 12.63 -0.69 26.05
N VAL A 314 12.95 -0.91 24.78
CA VAL A 314 13.54 -2.16 24.27
C VAL A 314 14.77 -1.80 23.45
N GLY A 315 15.92 -2.39 23.80
CA GLY A 315 17.22 -1.98 23.26
C GLY A 315 17.78 -0.73 23.94
N GLY A 316 19.00 -0.32 23.59
CA GLY A 316 19.56 0.98 24.04
C GLY A 316 19.65 1.21 25.55
N ASN A 317 19.71 0.15 26.38
CA ASN A 317 19.61 0.24 27.86
C ASN A 317 20.57 1.25 28.51
N GLU A 318 21.78 1.42 27.95
CA GLU A 318 22.75 2.39 28.47
C GLU A 318 22.34 3.83 28.13
N TYR A 319 21.83 4.06 26.92
CA TYR A 319 21.35 5.36 26.47
C TYR A 319 20.09 5.80 27.23
N VAL A 320 19.14 4.88 27.45
CA VAL A 320 17.93 5.15 28.26
C VAL A 320 18.28 5.63 29.67
N ARG A 321 19.22 4.97 30.35
CA ARG A 321 19.67 5.42 31.68
C ARG A 321 20.26 6.83 31.64
N ARG A 322 21.05 7.15 30.60
CA ARG A 322 21.61 8.50 30.41
C ARG A 322 20.51 9.55 30.13
N LEU A 323 19.43 9.17 29.44
CA LEU A 323 18.26 10.02 29.21
C LEU A 323 17.52 10.32 30.53
N GLU A 324 17.35 9.33 31.41
CA GLU A 324 16.63 9.47 32.68
C GLU A 324 17.46 10.15 33.79
N ASP A 325 18.77 9.92 33.84
CA ASP A 325 19.66 10.43 34.90
C ASP A 325 19.99 11.93 34.77
N ASN A 326 19.35 12.67 33.85
CA ASN A 326 19.57 14.10 33.60
C ASN A 326 21.03 14.50 33.30
N ASP A 327 21.91 13.55 33.00
CA ASP A 327 23.34 13.81 32.70
C ASP A 327 23.53 14.57 31.37
N ILE A 328 22.45 14.68 30.59
CA ILE A 328 22.35 15.48 29.36
C ILE A 328 22.23 16.99 29.66
N GLY A 329 21.92 17.37 30.91
CA GLY A 329 21.85 18.75 31.39
C GLY A 329 20.53 19.46 31.04
N SER A 330 20.19 20.49 31.82
CA SER A 330 18.95 21.27 31.69
C SER A 330 18.72 21.94 30.33
N ASP A 331 19.71 21.93 29.44
CA ASP A 331 19.66 22.48 28.08
C ASP A 331 19.20 21.41 27.08
N HIS A 332 17.97 20.93 27.27
CA HIS A 332 17.28 19.97 26.41
C HIS A 332 16.97 20.53 24.99
N GLY A 333 17.41 21.74 24.67
CA GLY A 333 17.08 22.45 23.43
C GLY A 333 17.76 21.91 22.16
N GLY A 334 18.59 20.87 22.27
CA GLY A 334 19.41 20.37 21.16
C GLY A 334 19.13 18.92 20.72
N ASP A 335 18.22 18.19 21.39
CA ASP A 335 17.87 16.82 21.00
C ASP A 335 16.62 16.85 20.11
N PRO A 336 16.72 16.50 18.82
CA PRO A 336 15.58 16.53 17.91
C PRO A 336 14.48 15.56 18.31
N ILE A 337 14.81 14.46 18.99
CA ILE A 337 13.83 13.45 19.40
C ILE A 337 13.04 13.97 20.61
N LEU A 338 13.67 14.71 21.52
CA LEU A 338 12.97 15.39 22.61
C LEU A 338 12.17 16.61 22.13
N TRP A 339 12.52 17.16 20.96
CA TRP A 339 11.75 18.24 20.34
C TRP A 339 10.34 17.77 19.96
N SER A 340 10.20 16.51 19.53
CA SER A 340 8.89 15.93 19.19
C SER A 340 7.92 15.95 20.38
N ALA A 341 8.41 15.58 21.56
CA ALA A 341 7.63 15.61 22.79
C ALA A 341 7.16 17.02 23.20
N ARG A 342 7.87 18.07 22.75
CA ARG A 342 7.62 19.46 23.14
C ARG A 342 6.70 20.20 22.18
N THR A 343 6.87 19.98 20.88
CA THR A 343 6.05 20.65 19.86
C THR A 343 4.88 19.84 19.41
N SER A 344 4.82 18.56 19.80
CA SER A 344 3.86 17.59 19.27
C SER A 344 3.97 17.43 17.75
N ASP A 345 5.16 17.67 17.19
CA ASP A 345 5.48 17.40 15.79
C ASP A 345 6.37 16.16 15.68
N SER A 346 6.28 15.43 14.58
CA SER A 346 7.22 14.35 14.30
C SER A 346 8.62 14.90 13.95
N GLN A 347 9.67 14.22 14.41
CA GLN A 347 11.05 14.67 14.25
C GLN A 347 11.93 13.52 13.76
N PHE A 348 12.34 13.62 12.49
CA PHE A 348 13.21 12.64 11.85
C PHE A 348 14.64 13.16 11.74
N VAL A 349 15.60 12.35 12.20
CA VAL A 349 17.03 12.60 12.05
C VAL A 349 17.62 11.51 11.14
N PRO A 350 17.94 11.85 9.89
CA PRO A 350 18.51 10.88 8.94
C PRO A 350 19.94 10.46 9.28
N ASP A 351 20.72 11.35 9.91
CA ASP A 351 22.04 11.05 10.45
C ASP A 351 22.32 11.92 11.67
N PHE A 352 22.49 11.30 12.85
CA PHE A 352 22.87 12.00 14.07
C PHE A 352 24.27 12.63 13.97
N GLU A 353 25.14 12.12 13.09
CA GLU A 353 26.47 12.67 12.89
C GLU A 353 26.43 14.09 12.32
N GLU A 354 25.42 14.41 11.50
CA GLU A 354 25.23 15.72 10.86
C GLU A 354 24.52 16.76 11.74
N LEU A 355 23.98 16.36 12.90
CA LEU A 355 23.39 17.30 13.84
C LEU A 355 24.44 18.28 14.38
N MET A 356 23.97 19.50 14.69
CA MET A 356 24.79 20.49 15.40
C MET A 356 25.40 19.86 16.67
N PRO A 357 26.65 20.20 17.04
CA PRO A 357 27.30 19.60 18.20
C PRO A 357 26.50 19.83 19.49
N THR A 358 25.94 18.75 20.04
CA THR A 358 25.21 18.74 21.31
C THR A 358 25.73 17.60 22.20
N LYS A 359 25.46 17.67 23.50
CA LYS A 359 25.78 16.56 24.42
C LYS A 359 25.02 15.28 24.04
N SER A 360 23.76 15.42 23.61
CA SER A 360 22.93 14.29 23.17
C SER A 360 23.54 13.58 21.95
N ARG A 361 24.03 14.31 20.94
CA ARG A 361 24.67 13.72 19.75
C ARG A 361 25.77 12.73 20.11
N ASN A 362 26.70 13.11 21.00
CA ASN A 362 27.81 12.24 21.38
C ASN A 362 27.31 10.99 22.11
N SER A 363 26.36 11.14 23.03
CA SER A 363 25.76 10.00 23.75
C SER A 363 25.04 9.02 22.83
N ILE A 364 24.31 9.51 21.81
CA ILE A 364 23.62 8.69 20.82
C ILE A 364 24.63 7.89 19.98
N LEU A 365 25.65 8.57 19.45
CA LEU A 365 26.68 7.94 18.62
C LEU A 365 27.55 6.94 19.41
N GLU A 366 27.90 7.26 20.67
CA GLU A 366 28.59 6.32 21.57
C GLU A 366 27.77 5.07 21.86
N SER A 367 26.43 5.20 21.83
CA SER A 367 25.50 4.09 22.01
C SER A 367 25.27 3.28 20.72
N GLY A 368 25.88 3.69 19.61
CA GLY A 368 25.89 2.97 18.34
C GLY A 368 24.79 3.36 17.34
N PHE A 369 23.93 4.32 17.66
CA PHE A 369 22.80 4.69 16.79
C PHE A 369 23.19 5.79 15.79
N ARG A 370 22.70 5.66 14.56
CA ARG A 370 23.01 6.56 13.43
C ARG A 370 21.82 7.36 12.94
N ALA A 371 20.62 6.81 12.99
CA ALA A 371 19.39 7.51 12.60
C ALA A 371 18.28 7.28 13.62
N GLY A 372 17.30 8.17 13.67
CA GLY A 372 16.15 8.00 14.55
C GLY A 372 14.94 8.83 14.14
N PHE A 373 13.78 8.39 14.59
CA PHE A 373 12.51 9.05 14.32
C PHE A 373 11.67 9.08 15.59
N ALA A 374 11.24 10.28 15.99
CA ALA A 374 10.36 10.51 17.11
C ALA A 374 8.98 10.96 16.63
N LEU A 375 7.96 10.38 17.23
CA LEU A 375 6.56 10.56 16.87
C LEU A 375 5.76 10.89 18.13
N PRO A 376 4.95 11.97 18.11
CA PRO A 376 4.08 12.29 19.22
C PRO A 376 2.97 11.24 19.33
N LEU A 377 2.65 10.85 20.56
CA LEU A 377 1.47 10.06 20.84
C LEU A 377 0.36 11.03 21.25
N GLN A 378 -0.43 11.50 20.29
CA GLN A 378 -1.46 12.50 20.50
C GLN A 378 -2.80 12.05 19.94
N HIS A 379 -3.87 12.31 20.69
CA HIS A 379 -5.24 12.18 20.18
C HIS A 379 -6.01 13.47 20.49
N GLU A 380 -6.56 14.10 19.45
CA GLU A 380 -7.08 15.48 19.53
C GLU A 380 -6.00 16.42 20.10
N ASP A 381 -6.29 17.18 21.16
CA ASP A 381 -5.31 18.07 21.81
C ASP A 381 -4.60 17.43 23.02
N ILE A 382 -4.75 16.11 23.22
CA ILE A 382 -4.17 15.42 24.37
C ILE A 382 -2.89 14.70 23.96
N SER A 383 -1.76 15.15 24.52
CA SER A 383 -0.49 14.44 24.41
C SER A 383 -0.40 13.35 25.47
N TYR A 384 -0.22 12.12 25.01
CA TYR A 384 0.06 10.94 25.82
C TYR A 384 1.57 10.65 25.91
N GLY A 385 2.41 11.39 25.18
CA GLY A 385 3.86 11.25 25.21
C GLY A 385 4.46 11.15 23.82
N THR A 386 5.53 10.38 23.70
CA THR A 386 6.29 10.20 22.46
C THR A 386 6.73 8.75 22.33
N ILE A 387 6.69 8.25 21.10
CA ILE A 387 7.35 7.01 20.70
C ILE A 387 8.57 7.37 19.84
N ALA A 388 9.72 6.78 20.15
CA ALA A 388 10.94 7.03 19.42
C ALA A 388 11.61 5.72 19.03
N VAL A 389 12.04 5.64 17.77
CA VAL A 389 12.74 4.50 17.18
C VAL A 389 14.11 4.92 16.65
N TYR A 390 15.07 4.02 16.72
CA TYR A 390 16.47 4.25 16.33
C TYR A 390 17.00 3.08 15.52
N HIS A 391 17.94 3.38 14.64
CA HIS A 391 18.70 2.40 13.88
C HIS A 391 20.20 2.71 13.97
N ASP A 392 21.03 1.67 13.98
CA ASP A 392 22.50 1.74 13.89
C ASP A 392 23.04 2.01 12.47
N GLU A 393 22.19 1.92 11.45
CA GLU A 393 22.52 2.13 10.04
C GLU A 393 21.76 3.32 9.43
N LEU A 394 22.34 3.91 8.38
CA LEU A 394 21.73 4.98 7.61
C LEU A 394 20.72 4.45 6.59
N ASN A 395 19.75 5.28 6.22
CA ASN A 395 18.75 5.01 5.16
C ASN A 395 17.82 3.82 5.40
N GLN A 396 17.76 3.29 6.62
CA GLN A 396 16.81 2.23 6.99
C GLN A 396 15.40 2.79 7.28
N ILE A 397 15.30 4.09 7.60
CA ILE A 397 14.04 4.81 7.80
C ILE A 397 13.83 5.74 6.61
N ASP A 398 13.21 5.23 5.55
CA ASP A 398 12.91 5.98 4.33
C ASP A 398 11.56 6.73 4.43
N GLU A 399 11.05 7.27 3.31
CA GLU A 399 9.75 7.95 3.30
C GLU A 399 8.57 7.01 3.56
N ALA A 400 8.62 5.78 3.05
CA ALA A 400 7.56 4.80 3.24
C ALA A 400 7.52 4.33 4.70
N GLU A 401 8.68 4.08 5.30
CA GLU A 401 8.80 3.66 6.69
C GLU A 401 8.36 4.77 7.66
N ARG A 402 8.65 6.05 7.36
CA ARG A 402 8.14 7.18 8.16
C ARG A 402 6.62 7.31 8.11
N LEU A 403 6.01 7.10 6.95
CA LEU A 403 4.54 7.10 6.82
C LEU A 403 3.94 5.96 7.64
N LEU A 404 4.49 4.76 7.52
CA LEU A 404 4.06 3.58 8.28
C LEU A 404 4.14 3.79 9.80
N LEU A 405 5.28 4.29 10.30
CA LEU A 405 5.44 4.58 11.72
C LEU A 405 4.48 5.67 12.21
N SER A 406 4.19 6.68 11.37
CA SER A 406 3.25 7.74 11.71
C SER A 406 1.81 7.21 11.86
N GLU A 407 1.36 6.33 10.94
CA GLU A 407 0.06 5.66 11.05
C GLU A 407 -0.03 4.79 12.32
N ILE A 408 1.08 4.16 12.71
CA ILE A 408 1.15 3.37 13.94
C ILE A 408 1.08 4.26 15.17
N ALA A 409 1.81 5.37 15.21
CA ALA A 409 1.75 6.31 16.33
C ALA A 409 0.33 6.85 16.53
N GLU A 410 -0.38 7.20 15.46
CA GLU A 410 -1.79 7.62 15.51
C GLU A 410 -2.70 6.51 16.07
N THR A 411 -2.52 5.28 15.59
CA THR A 411 -3.29 4.12 16.03
C THR A 411 -3.04 3.80 17.51
N VAL A 412 -1.78 3.86 17.95
CA VAL A 412 -1.38 3.64 19.36
C VAL A 412 -1.94 4.75 20.24
N SER A 413 -1.92 6.01 19.79
CA SER A 413 -2.50 7.15 20.51
C SER A 413 -3.99 6.97 20.77
N PHE A 414 -4.74 6.55 19.75
CA PHE A 414 -6.16 6.24 19.88
C PHE A 414 -6.43 5.11 20.87
N ALA A 415 -5.59 4.07 20.86
CA ALA A 415 -5.71 2.97 21.82
C ALA A 415 -5.39 3.38 23.26
N ILE A 416 -4.33 4.18 23.47
CA ILE A 416 -4.01 4.74 24.80
C ILE A 416 -5.18 5.58 25.31
N HIS A 417 -5.72 6.50 24.48
CA HIS A 417 -6.88 7.31 24.83
C HIS A 417 -8.07 6.46 25.28
N HIS A 418 -8.39 5.39 24.53
CA HIS A 418 -9.48 4.49 24.89
C HIS A 418 -9.26 3.73 26.20
N VAL A 419 -8.03 3.27 26.44
CA VAL A 419 -7.67 2.58 27.68
C VAL A 419 -7.78 3.53 28.87
N GLU A 420 -7.22 4.73 28.76
CA GLU A 420 -7.26 5.77 29.79
C GLU A 420 -8.70 6.18 30.12
N THR A 421 -9.52 6.48 29.10
CA THR A 421 -10.93 6.84 29.29
C THR A 421 -11.71 5.70 29.97
N ARG A 422 -11.49 4.45 29.55
CA ARG A 422 -12.10 3.28 30.21
C ARG A 422 -11.64 3.15 31.66
N LEU A 423 -10.36 3.37 31.95
CA LEU A 423 -9.82 3.32 33.30
C LEU A 423 -10.42 4.43 34.17
N THR A 424 -10.56 5.66 33.70
CA THR A 424 -11.26 6.72 34.46
C THR A 424 -12.70 6.32 34.82
N LEU A 425 -13.41 5.62 33.92
CA LEU A 425 -14.78 5.17 34.13
C LEU A 425 -14.91 3.96 35.08
N THR A 426 -13.92 3.07 35.10
CA THR A 426 -13.96 1.76 35.80
C THR A 426 -13.08 1.68 37.05
N SER A 427 -12.07 2.55 37.17
CA SER A 427 -11.05 2.51 38.22
C SER A 427 -11.51 3.13 39.55
N ALA A 428 -11.13 2.45 40.64
CA ALA A 428 -11.21 2.97 42.00
C ALA A 428 -10.00 3.84 42.39
N ALA A 429 -8.97 3.93 41.54
CA ALA A 429 -7.76 4.75 41.72
C ALA A 429 -7.67 5.83 40.62
N GLY A 430 -7.22 7.02 41.01
CA GLY A 430 -7.16 8.23 40.19
C GLY A 430 -7.05 9.44 41.10
N ILE A 431 -7.08 10.66 40.55
CA ILE A 431 -7.19 11.87 41.36
C ILE A 431 -8.59 12.47 41.23
N VAL A 432 -9.14 12.92 42.35
CA VAL A 432 -10.33 13.77 42.39
C VAL A 432 -9.86 15.20 42.47
N VAL A 433 -10.23 15.99 41.48
CA VAL A 433 -9.82 17.40 41.34
C VAL A 433 -11.05 18.25 41.53
N LYS A 434 -10.94 19.26 42.39
CA LYS A 434 -11.92 20.33 42.51
C LYS A 434 -11.30 21.59 41.94
N VAL A 435 -11.94 22.15 40.92
CA VAL A 435 -11.58 23.43 40.31
C VAL A 435 -12.68 24.45 40.53
N GLN A 436 -12.29 25.72 40.54
CA GLN A 436 -13.19 26.86 40.63
C GLN A 436 -12.93 27.80 39.45
N LEU A 437 -14.01 28.15 38.74
CA LEU A 437 -14.03 29.03 37.58
C LEU A 437 -14.74 30.33 37.96
N GLU A 438 -14.07 31.47 37.81
CA GLU A 438 -14.61 32.80 38.17
C GLU A 438 -14.95 33.66 36.93
N SER A 439 -14.94 33.06 35.73
CA SER A 439 -15.04 33.79 34.46
C SER A 439 -16.46 33.91 33.91
N ASP A 440 -16.76 35.10 33.39
CA ASP A 440 -17.96 35.42 32.58
C ASP A 440 -18.02 34.60 31.27
N ALA A 441 -16.93 33.91 30.88
CA ALA A 441 -16.91 33.01 29.74
C ALA A 441 -17.82 31.77 29.94
N TYR A 442 -18.16 31.42 31.18
CA TYR A 442 -19.18 30.41 31.44
C TYR A 442 -20.54 31.08 31.65
N TYR A 443 -21.51 30.71 30.82
CA TYR A 443 -22.83 31.33 30.80
C TYR A 443 -23.62 31.20 32.12
N LEU A 444 -23.39 30.17 32.94
CA LEU A 444 -24.16 29.96 34.17
C LEU A 444 -23.82 30.98 35.27
N PRO A 445 -22.54 31.21 35.64
CA PRO A 445 -22.18 32.34 36.52
C PRO A 445 -22.68 33.68 35.99
N ASP A 446 -22.47 33.96 34.69
CA ASP A 446 -22.91 35.21 34.05
C ASP A 446 -24.44 35.42 34.19
N LEU A 447 -25.22 34.40 33.82
CA LEU A 447 -26.69 34.38 33.94
C LEU A 447 -27.18 34.63 35.38
N LEU A 448 -26.44 34.14 36.37
CA LEU A 448 -26.76 34.34 37.79
C LEU A 448 -26.30 35.71 38.31
N SER A 449 -25.26 36.30 37.71
CA SER A 449 -24.65 37.57 38.12
C SER A 449 -25.36 38.81 37.54
N GLU A 450 -25.85 38.75 36.28
CA GLU A 450 -26.55 39.86 35.60
C GLU A 450 -27.85 40.28 36.33
N ARG A 451 -28.32 39.46 37.27
CA ARG A 451 -29.47 39.74 38.14
C ARG A 451 -29.09 39.61 39.62
N ALA A 452 -28.21 40.50 40.05
CA ALA A 452 -27.65 40.64 41.41
C ALA A 452 -28.64 40.77 42.60
N ASP A 453 -29.94 40.54 42.42
CA ASP A 453 -30.97 40.60 43.47
C ASP A 453 -31.25 39.22 44.14
N HIS A 454 -30.45 38.19 43.85
CA HIS A 454 -30.76 36.80 44.22
C HIS A 454 -29.61 36.08 44.96
N PRO A 455 -29.39 36.37 46.25
CA PRO A 455 -28.25 35.83 47.02
C PRO A 455 -28.34 34.32 47.34
N ASN A 456 -29.47 33.65 47.06
CA ASN A 456 -29.71 32.25 47.43
C ASN A 456 -30.01 31.37 46.20
N VAL A 457 -29.34 31.59 45.08
CA VAL A 457 -29.49 30.75 43.88
C VAL A 457 -28.29 29.83 43.72
N GLU A 458 -28.56 28.53 43.67
CA GLU A 458 -27.57 27.50 43.40
C GLU A 458 -28.07 26.61 42.26
N VAL A 459 -27.25 26.47 41.22
CA VAL A 459 -27.53 25.60 40.08
C VAL A 459 -26.59 24.40 40.11
N THR A 460 -27.14 23.20 40.07
CA THR A 460 -26.37 21.96 39.89
C THR A 460 -26.53 21.45 38.46
N VAL A 461 -25.42 21.19 37.77
CA VAL A 461 -25.44 20.51 36.47
C VAL A 461 -25.47 19.00 36.72
N ARG A 462 -26.57 18.36 36.33
CA ARG A 462 -26.83 16.92 36.51
C ARG A 462 -26.31 16.08 35.34
N GLY A 463 -26.11 16.69 34.18
CA GLY A 463 -25.55 16.03 33.01
C GLY A 463 -25.45 16.97 31.81
N THR A 464 -24.46 16.71 30.97
CA THR A 464 -24.19 17.49 29.75
C THR A 464 -24.08 16.51 28.58
N HIS A 465 -24.79 16.81 27.49
CA HIS A 465 -24.74 16.03 26.26
C HIS A 465 -24.40 16.92 25.07
N ILE A 466 -23.43 16.48 24.27
CA ILE A 466 -23.09 17.10 23.00
C ILE A 466 -24.09 16.60 21.95
N VAL A 467 -24.76 17.51 21.25
CA VAL A 467 -25.74 17.18 20.19
C VAL A 467 -25.15 17.37 18.80
N ASP A 468 -24.39 18.45 18.63
CA ASP A 468 -23.59 18.80 17.44
C ASP A 468 -22.41 19.67 17.93
N GLY A 469 -21.34 19.83 17.15
CA GLY A 469 -20.07 20.45 17.60
C GLY A 469 -20.25 21.77 18.39
N ASP A 470 -21.23 22.59 18.00
CA ASP A 470 -21.52 23.89 18.60
C ASP A 470 -22.88 23.92 19.34
N THR A 471 -23.42 22.78 19.76
CA THR A 471 -24.71 22.74 20.48
C THR A 471 -24.71 21.67 21.56
N GLN A 472 -24.93 22.13 22.79
CA GLN A 472 -24.88 21.29 23.99
C GLN A 472 -26.20 21.36 24.74
N VAL A 473 -26.60 20.24 25.34
CA VAL A 473 -27.79 20.12 26.17
C VAL A 473 -27.36 19.80 27.60
N GLN A 474 -27.66 20.71 28.52
CA GLN A 474 -27.43 20.53 29.95
C GLN A 474 -28.74 20.25 30.68
N TYR A 475 -28.67 19.36 31.65
CA TYR A 475 -29.71 19.09 32.63
C TYR A 475 -29.37 19.78 33.93
N LEU A 476 -30.17 20.75 34.34
CA LEU A 476 -29.90 21.59 35.50
C LEU A 476 -30.91 21.29 36.61
N SER A 477 -30.47 21.34 37.86
CA SER A 477 -31.35 21.47 39.02
C SER A 477 -31.08 22.82 39.67
N CYS A 478 -32.09 23.67 39.80
CA CYS A 478 -31.95 25.00 40.40
C CYS A 478 -32.68 25.04 41.75
N SER A 479 -31.93 25.39 42.79
CA SER A 479 -32.49 25.74 44.10
C SER A 479 -32.52 27.26 44.20
N THR A 480 -33.72 27.83 44.29
CA THR A 480 -33.94 29.28 44.35
C THR A 480 -35.26 29.57 45.07
N ASP A 481 -35.32 30.69 45.78
CA ASP A 481 -36.53 31.25 46.36
C ASP A 481 -37.43 31.95 45.33
N ARG A 482 -36.94 32.16 44.09
CA ARG A 482 -37.67 32.79 42.98
C ARG A 482 -37.45 32.06 41.63
N PRO A 483 -38.14 30.94 41.38
CA PRO A 483 -38.01 30.17 40.14
C PRO A 483 -38.33 30.97 38.86
N GLU A 484 -39.28 31.91 38.93
CA GLU A 484 -39.68 32.75 37.78
C GLU A 484 -38.54 33.68 37.31
N ALA A 485 -37.76 34.22 38.25
CA ALA A 485 -36.64 35.10 37.93
C ALA A 485 -35.51 34.37 37.20
N PHE A 486 -35.32 33.09 37.52
CA PHE A 486 -34.34 32.21 36.85
C PHE A 486 -34.78 31.88 35.42
N THR A 487 -36.06 31.60 35.19
CA THR A 487 -36.59 31.36 33.83
C THR A 487 -36.52 32.60 32.96
N ASP A 488 -36.80 33.78 33.52
CA ASP A 488 -36.66 35.05 32.80
C ASP A 488 -35.19 35.37 32.46
N ALA A 489 -34.23 34.88 33.26
CA ALA A 489 -32.81 35.01 32.97
C ALA A 489 -32.40 34.07 31.83
N LEU A 490 -32.90 32.82 31.83
CA LEU A 490 -32.70 31.87 30.73
C LEU A 490 -33.26 32.37 29.39
N ASP A 491 -34.41 33.05 29.39
CA ASP A 491 -35.01 33.62 28.17
C ASP A 491 -34.21 34.79 27.59
N GLY A 492 -33.46 35.51 28.43
CA GLY A 492 -32.71 36.70 28.03
C GLY A 492 -31.25 36.46 27.64
N HIS A 493 -30.68 35.29 27.99
CA HIS A 493 -29.25 35.07 27.91
C HIS A 493 -28.76 34.68 26.49
N PRO A 494 -27.70 35.30 25.94
CA PRO A 494 -27.25 35.10 24.56
C PRO A 494 -26.81 33.66 24.25
N SER A 495 -26.19 32.98 25.21
CA SER A 495 -25.73 31.58 25.09
C SER A 495 -26.86 30.55 25.10
N VAL A 496 -28.06 30.92 25.59
CA VAL A 496 -29.20 30.00 25.72
C VAL A 496 -30.02 30.01 24.43
N ARG A 497 -30.14 28.85 23.79
CA ARG A 497 -30.93 28.68 22.57
C ARG A 497 -32.39 28.36 22.86
N THR A 498 -32.62 27.42 23.77
CA THR A 498 -33.95 26.96 24.20
C THR A 498 -33.85 26.35 25.58
N TRP A 499 -34.91 26.43 26.39
CA TRP A 499 -34.99 25.68 27.64
C TRP A 499 -36.42 25.16 27.88
N LYS A 500 -36.55 24.19 28.79
CA LYS A 500 -37.85 23.70 29.28
C LYS A 500 -37.73 23.17 30.70
N VAL A 501 -38.83 23.20 31.46
CA VAL A 501 -38.95 22.51 32.74
C VAL A 501 -39.16 21.01 32.49
N ILE A 502 -38.38 20.18 33.18
CA ILE A 502 -38.49 18.72 33.17
C ILE A 502 -39.27 18.23 34.39
N ASP A 503 -38.97 18.81 35.55
CA ASP A 503 -39.63 18.51 36.83
C ASP A 503 -39.79 19.80 37.64
N SER A 504 -40.98 20.01 38.19
CA SER A 504 -41.37 21.15 39.02
C SER A 504 -41.24 20.87 40.52
N GLY A 505 -40.55 19.80 40.92
CA GLY A 505 -40.18 19.54 42.31
C GLY A 505 -39.24 20.60 42.90
N GLU A 506 -38.84 20.42 44.16
CA GLU A 506 -37.82 21.23 44.82
C GLU A 506 -36.56 20.38 45.04
N PRO A 507 -35.44 20.65 44.34
CA PRO A 507 -35.20 21.74 43.37
C PRO A 507 -35.83 21.50 41.98
N VAL A 508 -36.14 22.60 41.27
CA VAL A 508 -36.76 22.55 39.93
C VAL A 508 -35.72 22.08 38.91
N SER A 509 -36.10 21.18 38.02
CA SER A 509 -35.21 20.62 37.01
C SER A 509 -35.50 21.17 35.61
N TYR A 510 -34.46 21.60 34.91
CA TYR A 510 -34.52 22.21 33.59
C TYR A 510 -33.68 21.44 32.57
N GLN A 511 -34.12 21.43 31.33
CA GLN A 511 -33.26 21.10 30.18
C GLN A 511 -32.93 22.41 29.49
N VAL A 512 -31.65 22.72 29.34
CA VAL A 512 -31.17 23.94 28.68
C VAL A 512 -30.30 23.55 27.50
N THR A 513 -30.57 24.13 26.34
CA THR A 513 -29.75 23.98 25.13
C THR A 513 -28.94 25.24 24.95
N VAL A 514 -27.62 25.12 24.87
CA VAL A 514 -26.68 26.23 24.71
C VAL A 514 -25.87 26.09 23.42
N LYS A 515 -25.36 27.22 22.93
CA LYS A 515 -24.50 27.29 21.73
C LYS A 515 -23.02 27.22 22.05
N ASP A 516 -22.64 27.71 23.23
CA ASP A 516 -21.25 27.79 23.62
C ASP A 516 -20.78 26.49 24.28
N GLU A 517 -19.48 26.25 24.19
CA GLU A 517 -18.87 25.09 24.83
C GLU A 517 -18.92 25.23 26.35
N THR A 518 -19.39 24.17 27.03
CA THR A 518 -19.48 24.16 28.50
C THR A 518 -18.26 23.48 29.11
N PRO A 519 -17.82 23.93 30.30
CA PRO A 519 -16.67 23.33 30.98
C PRO A 519 -16.80 21.81 31.18
N GLU A 520 -18.03 21.30 31.37
CA GLU A 520 -18.28 19.87 31.54
C GLU A 520 -18.07 19.07 30.26
N ALA A 521 -18.51 19.60 29.11
CA ALA A 521 -18.29 18.96 27.82
C ALA A 521 -16.80 18.95 27.48
N HIS A 522 -16.13 20.08 27.73
CA HIS A 522 -14.70 20.24 27.55
C HIS A 522 -13.91 19.25 28.41
N LEU A 523 -14.24 19.12 29.70
CA LEU A 523 -13.66 18.10 30.59
C LEU A 523 -13.94 16.67 30.11
N GLY A 524 -15.14 16.40 29.61
CA GLY A 524 -15.50 15.10 29.04
C GLY A 524 -14.65 14.72 27.82
N SER A 525 -14.35 15.67 26.94
CA SER A 525 -13.51 15.44 25.75
C SER A 525 -12.08 15.01 26.11
N VAL A 526 -11.55 15.54 27.21
CA VAL A 526 -10.19 15.21 27.71
C VAL A 526 -10.15 13.95 28.59
N GLY A 527 -11.19 13.13 28.56
CA GLY A 527 -11.27 11.89 29.34
C GLY A 527 -11.49 12.10 30.84
N ALA A 528 -11.80 13.32 31.28
CA ALA A 528 -12.11 13.62 32.67
C ALA A 528 -13.57 13.26 32.99
N LEU A 529 -13.79 12.56 34.10
CA LEU A 529 -15.13 12.20 34.53
C LEU A 529 -15.67 13.25 35.49
N VAL A 530 -16.52 14.14 34.99
CA VAL A 530 -17.23 15.13 35.81
C VAL A 530 -18.14 14.42 36.82
N ARG A 531 -17.92 14.69 38.12
CA ARG A 531 -18.73 14.17 39.22
C ARG A 531 -19.87 15.09 39.60
N SER A 532 -19.60 16.39 39.60
CA SER A 532 -20.57 17.41 39.94
C SER A 532 -20.08 18.77 39.47
N THR A 533 -20.99 19.56 38.92
CA THR A 533 -20.80 21.01 38.82
C THR A 533 -21.86 21.71 39.63
N THR A 534 -21.43 22.63 40.47
CA THR A 534 -22.28 23.54 41.22
C THR A 534 -21.93 24.96 40.82
N VAL A 535 -22.93 25.78 40.54
CA VAL A 535 -22.76 27.16 40.10
C VAL A 535 -23.49 28.10 41.05
N THR A 536 -22.77 29.17 41.41
CA THR A 536 -23.25 30.32 42.19
C THR A 536 -23.05 31.59 41.36
N PRO A 537 -23.61 32.75 41.77
CA PRO A 537 -23.36 34.01 41.07
C PRO A 537 -21.89 34.42 40.98
N ASP A 538 -21.06 33.98 41.93
CA ASP A 538 -19.65 34.41 42.00
C ASP A 538 -18.70 33.47 41.22
N HIS A 539 -19.02 32.17 41.17
CA HIS A 539 -18.15 31.16 40.56
C HIS A 539 -18.88 29.85 40.27
N ALA A 540 -18.30 29.06 39.35
CA ALA A 540 -18.63 27.66 39.16
C ALA A 540 -17.57 26.76 39.82
N THR A 541 -18.02 25.81 40.62
CA THR A 541 -17.20 24.76 41.23
C THR A 541 -17.43 23.45 40.47
N ILE A 542 -16.37 22.90 39.88
CA ILE A 542 -16.42 21.61 39.17
C ILE A 542 -15.55 20.61 39.90
N THR A 543 -16.12 19.43 40.19
CA THR A 543 -15.38 18.28 40.69
C THR A 543 -15.34 17.22 39.62
N PHE A 544 -14.14 16.79 39.23
CA PHE A 544 -13.93 15.75 38.22
C PHE A 544 -12.86 14.75 38.64
N GLU A 545 -12.85 13.60 37.98
CA GLU A 545 -11.85 12.55 38.18
C GLU A 545 -10.95 12.42 36.95
N LEU A 546 -9.65 12.23 37.20
CA LEU A 546 -8.65 11.87 36.20
C LEU A 546 -8.02 10.53 36.58
N SER A 547 -7.53 9.80 35.57
CA SER A 547 -6.82 8.53 35.75
C SER A 547 -5.49 8.70 36.50
N SER A 548 -4.79 9.80 36.27
CA SER A 548 -3.47 10.08 36.86
C SER A 548 -3.24 11.57 37.10
N ARG A 549 -2.27 11.89 37.97
CA ARG A 549 -1.87 13.27 38.29
C ARG A 549 -1.09 13.94 37.17
N GLU A 550 -0.43 13.17 36.32
CA GLU A 550 0.30 13.68 35.16
C GLU A 550 -0.60 14.47 34.18
N TYR A 551 -1.86 14.04 34.05
CA TYR A 551 -2.83 14.69 33.17
C TYR A 551 -3.46 15.95 33.77
N LEU A 552 -3.18 16.26 35.04
CA LEU A 552 -3.79 17.41 35.71
C LEU A 552 -3.41 18.72 35.04
N GLN A 553 -2.11 18.98 34.85
CA GLN A 553 -1.64 20.26 34.36
C GLN A 553 -2.16 20.56 32.94
N PRO A 554 -2.09 19.64 31.96
CA PRO A 554 -2.69 19.85 30.64
C PRO A 554 -4.18 20.19 30.68
N VAL A 555 -4.96 19.52 31.56
CA VAL A 555 -6.39 19.78 31.72
C VAL A 555 -6.65 21.17 32.30
N ILE A 556 -5.84 21.62 33.27
CA ILE A 556 -5.94 22.94 33.87
C ILE A 556 -5.55 24.05 32.89
N ASP A 557 -4.47 23.87 32.13
CA ASP A 557 -4.02 24.82 31.12
C ASP A 557 -5.12 25.04 30.07
N ARG A 558 -5.73 23.95 29.59
CA ARG A 558 -6.82 24.01 28.61
C ARG A 558 -8.08 24.71 29.14
N LEU A 559 -8.42 24.47 30.42
CA LEU A 559 -9.51 25.21 31.07
C LEU A 559 -9.18 26.70 31.22
N ASN A 560 -7.92 27.05 31.51
CA ASN A 560 -7.48 28.44 31.61
C ASN A 560 -7.54 29.17 30.27
N ASP A 561 -7.22 28.50 29.16
CA ASP A 561 -7.28 29.08 27.82
C ASP A 561 -8.71 29.52 27.45
N HIS A 562 -9.73 28.77 27.87
CA HIS A 562 -11.14 29.04 27.53
C HIS A 562 -11.89 29.85 28.58
N TYR A 563 -11.60 29.65 29.87
CA TYR A 563 -12.40 30.18 30.98
C TYR A 563 -11.59 31.01 31.98
N ALA A 564 -10.45 31.58 31.59
CA ALA A 564 -9.61 32.55 32.31
C ALA A 564 -9.90 32.74 33.82
N SER A 565 -8.95 32.38 34.69
CA SER A 565 -9.05 32.38 36.18
C SER A 565 -9.57 31.05 36.75
N VAL A 566 -8.92 29.96 36.36
CA VAL A 566 -9.12 28.64 36.97
C VAL A 566 -8.24 28.52 38.21
N THR A 567 -8.85 28.27 39.36
CA THR A 567 -8.12 27.89 40.58
C THR A 567 -8.34 26.41 40.88
N VAL A 568 -7.36 25.78 41.52
CA VAL A 568 -7.44 24.36 41.94
C VAL A 568 -7.46 24.28 43.47
N PRO A 569 -8.62 24.48 44.13
CA PRO A 569 -8.73 24.41 45.58
C PRO A 569 -8.29 23.08 46.21
N SER A 570 -8.47 21.96 45.49
CA SER A 570 -8.23 20.64 46.07
C SER A 570 -7.88 19.61 45.00
N VAL A 571 -6.84 18.82 45.28
CA VAL A 571 -6.48 17.60 44.55
C VAL A 571 -6.35 16.48 45.58
N VAL A 572 -7.16 15.44 45.46
CA VAL A 572 -7.16 14.31 46.39
C VAL A 572 -6.82 13.04 45.63
N GLU A 573 -5.75 12.37 46.03
CA GLU A 573 -5.45 11.02 45.54
C GLU A 573 -6.48 10.03 46.08
N LYS A 574 -7.10 9.30 45.16
CA LYS A 574 -8.01 8.23 45.49
C LYS A 574 -7.17 7.02 45.86
N VAL A 575 -6.93 6.83 47.17
CA VAL A 575 -6.24 5.66 47.68
C VAL A 575 -7.00 4.42 47.21
N ARG A 576 -6.27 3.48 46.60
CA ARG A 576 -6.77 2.22 46.04
C ARG A 576 -7.43 1.39 47.13
N ASP A 577 -8.71 1.63 47.38
CA ASP A 577 -9.48 0.80 48.30
C ASP A 577 -9.90 -0.44 47.49
N GLN A 578 -9.10 -1.51 47.56
CA GLN A 578 -9.28 -2.77 46.83
C GLN A 578 -10.59 -3.51 47.19
N THR A 579 -11.46 -2.92 48.02
CA THR A 579 -12.60 -3.61 48.63
C THR A 579 -13.97 -2.99 48.32
N ARG A 580 -14.08 -2.02 47.42
CA ARG A 580 -15.39 -1.47 47.04
C ARG A 580 -15.61 -1.47 45.54
N ASN A 581 -15.96 -2.66 45.03
CA ASN A 581 -16.97 -2.72 43.98
C ASN A 581 -18.10 -1.78 44.42
N ARG A 582 -18.43 -0.75 43.61
CA ARG A 582 -19.68 -0.01 43.76
C ARG A 582 -20.83 -0.95 43.42
N SER A 583 -21.13 -1.89 44.31
CA SER A 583 -22.42 -2.56 44.33
C SER A 583 -23.40 -1.53 44.88
N VAL A 584 -24.15 -0.86 44.01
CA VAL A 584 -25.47 -0.40 44.43
C VAL A 584 -26.20 -1.68 44.81
N GLN A 585 -26.40 -1.90 46.10
CA GLN A 585 -27.11 -3.07 46.59
C GLN A 585 -28.59 -2.80 46.33
N VAL A 586 -29.07 -3.26 45.18
CA VAL A 586 -30.47 -3.13 44.81
C VAL A 586 -31.25 -4.20 45.56
N ASP A 587 -32.14 -3.77 46.45
CA ASP A 587 -32.99 -4.67 47.20
C ASP A 587 -34.14 -5.15 46.32
N ILE A 588 -34.04 -6.42 45.92
CA ILE A 588 -35.02 -7.10 45.06
C ILE A 588 -36.34 -7.32 45.80
N ASP A 589 -36.35 -7.33 47.14
CA ASP A 589 -37.57 -7.55 47.94
C ASP A 589 -38.58 -6.38 47.81
N VAL A 590 -38.15 -5.24 47.26
CA VAL A 590 -39.03 -4.10 46.93
C VAL A 590 -39.92 -4.38 45.70
N LEU A 591 -39.57 -5.38 44.90
CA LEU A 591 -40.37 -5.84 43.77
C LEU A 591 -41.41 -6.86 44.23
N THR A 592 -42.64 -6.72 43.73
CA THR A 592 -43.62 -7.81 43.87
C THR A 592 -43.21 -9.00 43.00
N THR A 593 -43.65 -10.21 43.34
CA THR A 593 -43.33 -11.42 42.56
C THR A 593 -43.63 -11.27 41.06
N LYS A 594 -44.74 -10.60 40.70
CA LYS A 594 -45.10 -10.35 39.30
C LYS A 594 -44.17 -9.35 38.59
N GLN A 595 -43.63 -8.37 39.33
CA GLN A 595 -42.67 -7.38 38.81
C GLN A 595 -41.30 -8.02 38.60
N LEU A 596 -40.84 -8.83 39.56
CA LEU A 596 -39.59 -9.58 39.46
C LEU A 596 -39.61 -10.55 38.27
N VAL A 597 -40.66 -11.37 38.16
CA VAL A 597 -40.82 -12.32 37.04
C VAL A 597 -40.87 -11.62 35.68
N ALA A 598 -41.53 -10.46 35.58
CA ALA A 598 -41.55 -9.69 34.34
C ALA A 598 -40.17 -9.14 33.96
N LEU A 599 -39.39 -8.66 34.95
CA LEU A 599 -38.04 -8.12 34.75
C LEU A 599 -37.03 -9.22 34.39
N GLU A 600 -37.06 -10.36 35.08
CA GLU A 600 -36.22 -11.53 34.78
C GLU A 600 -36.51 -12.09 33.39
N ALA A 601 -37.79 -12.22 33.03
CA ALA A 601 -38.19 -12.67 31.70
C ALA A 601 -37.72 -11.70 30.61
N ALA A 602 -37.81 -10.38 30.84
CA ALA A 602 -37.29 -9.38 29.92
C ALA A 602 -35.78 -9.52 29.70
N TYR A 603 -35.01 -9.71 30.77
CA TYR A 603 -33.56 -9.86 30.72
C TYR A 603 -33.14 -11.16 30.02
N HIS A 604 -33.63 -12.32 30.49
CA HIS A 604 -33.22 -13.61 29.96
C HIS A 604 -33.72 -13.90 28.54
N GLN A 605 -34.84 -13.31 28.15
CA GLN A 605 -35.37 -13.46 26.78
C GLN A 605 -34.84 -12.39 25.82
N GLY A 606 -33.88 -11.56 26.24
CA GLY A 606 -33.17 -10.63 25.36
C GLY A 606 -34.04 -9.47 24.87
N TYR A 607 -34.97 -9.00 25.69
CA TYR A 607 -35.78 -7.80 25.42
C TYR A 607 -34.94 -6.52 25.37
N PHE A 608 -33.83 -6.49 26.11
CA PHE A 608 -32.93 -5.33 26.23
C PHE A 608 -31.75 -5.35 25.24
N ASP A 609 -31.54 -6.44 24.52
CA ASP A 609 -30.42 -6.61 23.59
C ASP A 609 -30.57 -5.73 22.34
N ARG A 610 -29.45 -5.43 21.67
CA ARG A 610 -29.43 -4.81 20.34
C ARG A 610 -28.67 -5.68 19.34
N PRO A 611 -29.34 -6.30 18.33
CA PRO A 611 -30.80 -6.28 18.10
C PRO A 611 -31.58 -7.11 19.14
N ARG A 612 -32.85 -6.74 19.40
CA ARG A 612 -33.71 -7.44 20.38
C ARG A 612 -33.99 -8.86 19.92
N ARG A 613 -33.83 -9.85 20.82
CA ARG A 613 -34.12 -11.26 20.53
C ARG A 613 -35.59 -11.60 20.60
N ASN A 614 -36.34 -11.00 21.54
CA ASN A 614 -37.78 -11.19 21.67
C ASN A 614 -38.50 -9.86 21.93
N SER A 615 -39.71 -9.72 21.39
CA SER A 615 -40.54 -8.55 21.65
C SER A 615 -41.29 -8.67 22.98
N ALA A 616 -41.82 -7.56 23.50
CA ALA A 616 -42.66 -7.59 24.69
C ALA A 616 -43.92 -8.46 24.51
N ILE A 617 -44.40 -8.59 23.27
CA ILE A 617 -45.57 -9.43 22.92
C ILE A 617 -45.21 -10.91 23.09
N ASP A 618 -44.03 -11.31 22.60
CA ASP A 618 -43.55 -12.70 22.68
C ASP A 618 -43.32 -13.12 24.13
N ILE A 619 -42.74 -12.22 24.93
CA ILE A 619 -42.46 -12.48 26.34
C ILE A 619 -43.77 -12.55 27.15
N ALA A 620 -44.71 -11.63 26.92
CA ALA A 620 -46.03 -11.68 27.56
C ALA A 620 -46.78 -12.99 27.27
N LYS A 621 -46.69 -13.46 26.01
CA LYS A 621 -47.26 -14.74 25.59
C LYS A 621 -46.60 -15.92 26.32
N SER A 622 -45.28 -15.89 26.50
CA SER A 622 -44.55 -16.93 27.25
C SER A 622 -44.93 -17.00 28.73
N LEU A 623 -45.33 -15.87 29.31
CA LEU A 623 -45.74 -15.75 30.71
C LEU A 623 -47.25 -15.99 30.94
N GLY A 624 -48.02 -16.25 29.87
CA GLY A 624 -49.47 -16.48 29.96
C GLY A 624 -50.27 -15.24 30.41
N ILE A 625 -49.73 -14.04 30.20
CA ILE A 625 -50.37 -12.77 30.57
C ILE A 625 -50.57 -11.86 29.35
N THR A 626 -51.40 -10.83 29.49
CA THR A 626 -51.60 -9.87 28.39
C THR A 626 -50.37 -8.97 28.22
N HIS A 627 -50.14 -8.51 26.99
CA HIS A 627 -49.06 -7.58 26.65
C HIS A 627 -49.07 -6.32 27.53
N THR A 628 -50.26 -5.74 27.75
CA THR A 628 -50.44 -4.55 28.60
C THR A 628 -50.07 -4.82 30.06
N THR A 629 -50.47 -5.96 30.61
CA THR A 629 -50.14 -6.36 31.99
C THR A 629 -48.64 -6.62 32.16
N TYR A 630 -48.00 -7.26 31.18
CA TYR A 630 -46.55 -7.46 31.17
C TYR A 630 -45.79 -6.12 31.16
N LEU A 631 -46.13 -5.22 30.24
CA LEU A 631 -45.48 -3.90 30.15
C LEU A 631 -45.69 -3.07 31.42
N GLN A 632 -46.88 -3.15 32.03
CA GLN A 632 -47.15 -2.45 33.29
C GLN A 632 -46.28 -2.99 34.44
N HIS A 633 -46.16 -4.32 34.58
CA HIS A 633 -45.28 -4.91 35.59
C HIS A 633 -43.80 -4.60 35.33
N LEU A 634 -43.35 -4.68 34.08
CA LEU A 634 -41.97 -4.37 33.71
C LEU A 634 -41.61 -2.91 33.97
N ARG A 635 -42.49 -1.97 33.58
CA ARG A 635 -42.25 -0.52 33.77
C ARG A 635 -42.18 -0.15 35.25
N VAL A 636 -43.08 -0.68 36.07
CA VAL A 636 -43.07 -0.42 37.52
C VAL A 636 -41.86 -1.10 38.19
N ALA A 637 -41.43 -2.26 37.70
CA ALA A 637 -40.20 -2.89 38.19
C ALA A 637 -38.96 -2.03 37.87
N GLN A 638 -38.82 -1.59 36.62
CA GLN A 638 -37.72 -0.72 36.18
C GLN A 638 -37.70 0.60 36.96
N GLU A 639 -38.86 1.25 37.15
CA GLU A 639 -38.95 2.49 37.91
C GLU A 639 -38.45 2.30 39.36
N LYS A 640 -38.85 1.22 40.03
CA LYS A 640 -38.38 0.92 41.40
C LYS A 640 -36.88 0.64 41.46
N MET A 641 -36.35 -0.12 40.49
CA MET A 641 -34.91 -0.43 40.41
C MET A 641 -34.09 0.85 40.15
N PHE A 642 -34.52 1.68 39.19
CA PHE A 642 -33.85 2.94 38.90
C PHE A 642 -33.92 3.92 40.06
N ARG A 643 -35.06 4.01 40.74
CA ARG A 643 -35.20 4.87 41.92
C ARG A 643 -34.21 4.47 43.02
N GLN A 644 -33.97 3.18 43.26
CA GLN A 644 -32.94 2.74 44.21
C GLN A 644 -31.52 3.05 43.75
N ILE A 645 -31.24 2.87 42.46
CA ILE A 645 -29.91 3.17 41.88
C ILE A 645 -29.61 4.67 42.01
N PHE A 646 -30.56 5.53 41.65
CA PHE A 646 -30.35 6.99 41.68
C PHE A 646 -30.45 7.58 43.09
N ALA A 647 -31.32 7.07 43.97
CA ALA A 647 -31.36 7.49 45.37
C ALA A 647 -30.11 7.04 46.15
N GLY A 648 -29.57 5.85 45.87
CA GLY A 648 -28.32 5.38 46.44
C GLY A 648 -27.09 6.17 45.98
N LEU A 649 -27.16 6.79 44.80
CA LEU A 649 -26.15 7.73 44.31
C LEU A 649 -26.21 9.09 45.03
N ASP A 650 -27.40 9.56 45.44
CA ASP A 650 -27.58 10.81 46.19
C ASP A 650 -27.15 10.69 47.68
N GLU A 651 -27.46 9.58 48.37
CA GLU A 651 -27.01 9.37 49.76
C GLU A 651 -25.49 9.16 49.88
N SER A 652 -24.87 8.57 48.86
CA SER A 652 -23.41 8.40 48.80
C SER A 652 -22.67 9.69 48.37
N ALA A 653 -23.36 10.65 47.78
CA ALA A 653 -22.86 12.02 47.60
C ALA A 653 -22.92 12.83 48.91
N ASN A 654 -24.01 12.74 49.67
CA ASN A 654 -24.18 13.47 50.94
C ASN A 654 -23.32 12.97 52.10
N SER A 655 -23.00 11.67 52.16
CA SER A 655 -22.09 11.11 53.18
C SER A 655 -20.61 11.42 52.96
N ARG A 656 -20.23 11.97 51.80
CA ARG A 656 -18.86 12.43 51.48
C ARG A 656 -18.57 13.88 51.89
N ASN A 657 -19.59 14.64 52.31
CA ASN A 657 -19.48 16.03 52.78
C ASN A 657 -19.46 16.16 54.32
N ARG A 658 -19.22 15.07 55.06
CA ARG A 658 -19.02 15.09 56.53
C ARG A 658 -17.62 14.70 56.94
#